data_AF-A0A1R4FTJ5-F1
#
_entry.id   AF-A0A1R4FTJ5-F1
#
_cell.length_a   1.000
_cell.length_b   1.000
_cell.length_c   1.000
_cell.angle_alpha   90.00
_cell.angle_beta   90.00
_cell.angle_gamma   90.00
#
_symmetry.space_group_name_H-M   'P 1'
#
loop_
_entity.id
_entity.type
_entity.pdbx_description
1 polymer ?
#
loop_
_entity_poly.entity_id
_entity_poly.type
_entity_poly.pdbx_seq_one_letter_code
_entity_poly.pdbx_strand_id
1 'polypeptide(L)'
;MDGFGGEAILAIFLGMFLLPFAFIPYVAWSFRRGTTGPGHAFLSFGALIYLLALWTYTILPLPDPDSLVCGDGLTAQFIPFAFLGEIDWGAGPLAILAGPVVRQVALNILFFVPLGVFARHLLGLRPATTILAGFGVSLLIELTQLTGDWGVYPCAYRLFDVDDLLANTAGAALGVLLAPLARYFPGQHTRDADLPSPVRPMRRILSMAVDALSVFLIAYGLPLALQLLTGVDDASPLFRIFSASSILVTALVLLLLVPAVFGSTLGHRLTFLRAVRPDGGEPGLWRWILRFLGGAGGYFMLLALEQYLDLPLAGFLAQAWLIASLLAVVIAHTRGLSGYASGLVVIDSREPDTAKATRQRGADPRKMSSAVLVLVAAMYLGMALLVSLSQTIPQLATGIVLVVYLVIAAGSLILVAYLVFNAVVVVRREGRSLSGMLGLLAVVAVFALLILLGLAVALQWRWMIALGVAGVALTAYLGFVFGAFLLYGQIYARVPARPGMDAIIVLGSRVFGDRVPPLLASRIDLGLKIQREELEAGREPMLVLSGGQGDDEVAPEGEVMAKYAVEHGADPALVRAETAATNTRENLELSRALLDAEGLGPRMVVTTNDYHAFRAGLLARRLGMDAQVVGSPTAHYYFPSAVLREFAGVLWLGKWAHLLLGLGIVALTGGMTAIVLGLF
;
A
#
# COMPACT_ATOMS: atom_id res chain seq x y z
N MET A 1 -18.15 24.80 23.28
CA MET A 1 -17.78 23.84 22.22
C MET A 1 -16.54 23.02 22.59
N ASP A 2 -15.96 23.20 23.78
CA ASP A 2 -14.67 22.59 24.16
C ASP A 2 -14.76 21.14 24.69
N GLY A 3 -15.97 20.60 24.95
CA GLY A 3 -16.17 19.22 25.43
C GLY A 3 -16.18 18.15 24.33
N PHE A 4 -16.69 18.48 23.14
CA PHE A 4 -16.87 17.52 22.03
C PHE A 4 -15.54 16.93 21.51
N GLY A 5 -14.45 17.68 21.63
CA GLY A 5 -13.12 17.22 21.19
C GLY A 5 -12.56 16.08 22.07
N GLY A 6 -12.78 16.14 23.39
CA GLY A 6 -12.22 15.17 24.34
C GLY A 6 -12.83 13.78 24.19
N GLU A 7 -14.15 13.72 24.02
CA GLU A 7 -14.89 12.47 23.84
C GLU A 7 -14.56 11.79 22.51
N ALA A 8 -14.42 12.59 21.44
CA ALA A 8 -13.99 12.10 20.13
C ALA A 8 -12.61 11.45 20.21
N ILE A 9 -11.66 12.11 20.88
CA ILE A 9 -10.31 11.60 21.09
C ILE A 9 -10.34 10.30 21.90
N LEU A 10 -11.14 10.23 22.97
CA LEU A 10 -11.27 9.03 23.79
C LEU A 10 -11.87 7.85 23.01
N ALA A 11 -12.90 8.09 22.20
CA ALA A 11 -13.51 7.06 21.35
C ALA A 11 -12.51 6.50 20.34
N ILE A 12 -11.74 7.38 19.70
CA ILE A 12 -10.68 7.00 18.76
C ILE A 12 -9.59 6.22 19.50
N PHE A 13 -9.16 6.68 20.67
CA PHE A 13 -8.13 6.01 21.48
C PHE A 13 -8.58 4.60 21.91
N LEU A 14 -9.77 4.47 22.49
CA LEU A 14 -10.35 3.19 22.90
C LEU A 14 -10.53 2.26 21.69
N GLY A 15 -10.99 2.81 20.56
CA GLY A 15 -11.10 2.07 19.31
C GLY A 15 -9.77 1.54 18.84
N MET A 16 -8.75 2.39 18.79
CA MET A 16 -7.40 1.99 18.43
C MET A 16 -6.82 0.92 19.37
N PHE A 17 -7.11 1.00 20.66
CA PHE A 17 -6.72 -0.01 21.64
C PHE A 17 -7.41 -1.37 21.41
N LEU A 18 -8.69 -1.37 21.02
CA LEU A 18 -9.46 -2.58 20.75
C LEU A 18 -9.20 -3.20 19.37
N LEU A 19 -8.67 -2.43 18.40
CA LEU A 19 -8.39 -2.91 17.04
C LEU A 19 -7.56 -4.20 16.98
N PRO A 20 -6.42 -4.34 17.71
CA PRO A 20 -5.66 -5.59 17.79
C PRO A 20 -6.50 -6.81 18.17
N PHE A 21 -7.40 -6.65 19.16
CA PHE A 21 -8.24 -7.74 19.64
C PHE A 21 -9.38 -8.07 18.66
N ALA A 22 -9.93 -7.06 17.99
CA ALA A 22 -10.95 -7.23 16.97
C ALA A 22 -10.40 -7.79 15.63
N PHE A 23 -9.10 -7.62 15.35
CA PHE A 23 -8.49 -8.00 14.07
C PHE A 23 -8.57 -9.51 13.79
N ILE A 24 -8.23 -10.37 14.76
CA ILE A 24 -8.25 -11.83 14.56
C ILE A 24 -9.68 -12.36 14.33
N PRO A 25 -10.69 -12.01 15.16
CA PRO A 25 -12.09 -12.32 14.88
C PRO A 25 -12.57 -11.77 13.54
N TYR A 26 -12.18 -10.55 13.19
CA TYR A 26 -12.51 -9.94 11.90
C TYR A 26 -11.97 -10.77 10.73
N VAL A 27 -10.69 -11.17 10.74
CA VAL A 27 -10.11 -12.00 9.67
C VAL A 27 -10.86 -13.33 9.57
N ALA A 28 -11.14 -14.00 10.71
CA ALA A 28 -11.91 -15.24 10.72
C ALA A 28 -13.31 -15.06 10.11
N TRP A 29 -14.02 -14.01 10.51
CA TRP A 29 -15.36 -13.70 10.04
C TRP A 29 -15.39 -13.33 8.54
N SER A 30 -14.47 -12.47 8.11
CA SER A 30 -14.34 -11.97 6.74
C SER A 30 -14.04 -13.10 5.75
N PHE A 31 -13.12 -14.01 6.08
CA PHE A 31 -12.81 -15.15 5.21
C PHE A 31 -13.95 -16.19 5.18
N ARG A 32 -14.63 -16.46 6.30
CA ARG A 32 -15.78 -17.37 6.35
C ARG A 32 -16.98 -16.85 5.55
N ARG A 33 -17.18 -15.53 5.47
CA ARG A 33 -18.23 -14.92 4.64
C ARG A 33 -17.81 -14.71 3.18
N GLY A 34 -16.54 -14.93 2.85
CA GLY A 34 -16.01 -14.65 1.51
C GLY A 34 -16.00 -13.16 1.15
N THR A 35 -16.17 -12.27 2.13
CA THR A 35 -16.17 -10.80 1.96
C THR A 35 -14.85 -10.25 2.48
N THR A 36 -13.92 -9.92 1.59
CA THR A 36 -12.55 -9.49 1.93
C THR A 36 -12.18 -8.19 1.21
N GLY A 37 -10.99 -7.66 1.49
CA GLY A 37 -10.43 -6.50 0.80
C GLY A 37 -10.31 -5.25 1.68
N PRO A 38 -9.51 -4.26 1.25
CA PRO A 38 -9.25 -3.07 2.04
C PRO A 38 -10.50 -2.22 2.30
N GLY A 39 -11.43 -2.16 1.34
CA GLY A 39 -12.69 -1.42 1.53
C GLY A 39 -13.59 -2.06 2.58
N HIS A 40 -13.66 -3.39 2.58
CA HIS A 40 -14.43 -4.12 3.58
C HIS A 40 -13.82 -4.00 4.99
N ALA A 41 -12.48 -4.04 5.08
CA ALA A 41 -11.77 -3.80 6.33
C ALA A 41 -12.03 -2.38 6.86
N PHE A 42 -11.96 -1.37 5.99
CA PHE A 42 -12.24 0.02 6.34
C PHE A 42 -13.65 0.19 6.90
N LEU A 43 -14.67 -0.36 6.23
CA LEU A 43 -16.05 -0.30 6.72
C LEU A 43 -16.22 -1.06 8.05
N SER A 44 -15.56 -2.21 8.22
CA SER A 44 -15.67 -3.03 9.44
C SER A 44 -15.03 -2.36 10.65
N PHE A 45 -13.82 -1.81 10.49
CA PHE A 45 -13.16 -1.06 11.57
C PHE A 45 -13.80 0.32 11.79
N GLY A 46 -14.32 0.95 10.73
CA GLY A 46 -15.14 2.15 10.83
C GLY A 46 -16.41 1.90 11.65
N ALA A 47 -17.05 0.73 11.49
CA ALA A 47 -18.19 0.32 12.32
C ALA A 47 -17.80 0.14 13.79
N LEU A 48 -16.63 -0.44 14.09
CA LEU A 48 -16.13 -0.54 15.47
C LEU A 48 -15.91 0.84 16.11
N ILE A 49 -15.20 1.73 15.42
CA ILE A 49 -14.94 3.09 15.91
C ILE A 49 -16.26 3.86 16.07
N TYR A 50 -17.20 3.70 15.13
CA TYR A 50 -18.52 4.29 15.22
C TYR A 50 -19.30 3.79 16.44
N LEU A 51 -19.30 2.48 16.73
CA LEU A 51 -19.99 1.94 17.89
C LEU A 51 -19.39 2.45 19.21
N LEU A 52 -18.07 2.67 19.25
CA LEU A 52 -17.41 3.28 20.39
C LEU A 52 -17.72 4.76 20.51
N ALA A 53 -17.78 5.49 19.40
CA ALA A 53 -18.22 6.88 19.37
C ALA A 53 -19.68 7.03 19.82
N LEU A 54 -20.55 6.10 19.40
CA LEU A 54 -21.94 6.01 19.84
C LEU A 54 -22.00 5.86 21.37
N TRP A 55 -21.23 4.94 21.94
CA TRP A 55 -21.15 4.74 23.39
C TRP A 55 -20.60 5.98 24.11
N THR A 56 -19.47 6.54 23.66
CA THR A 56 -18.83 7.66 24.35
C THR A 56 -19.67 8.92 24.30
N TYR A 57 -20.26 9.30 23.15
CA TYR A 57 -21.04 10.55 23.07
C TYR A 57 -22.38 10.46 23.79
N THR A 58 -22.94 9.25 23.92
CA THR A 58 -24.22 9.08 24.59
C THR A 58 -24.09 8.96 26.11
N ILE A 59 -22.91 8.68 26.64
CA ILE A 59 -22.68 8.50 28.08
C ILE A 59 -21.79 9.60 28.65
N LEU A 60 -20.75 10.02 27.93
CA LEU A 60 -19.80 11.04 28.39
C LEU A 60 -20.27 12.46 27.98
N PRO A 61 -19.91 13.50 28.76
CA PRO A 61 -19.11 13.43 29.98
C PRO A 61 -19.97 13.00 31.18
N LEU A 62 -19.34 12.27 32.10
CA LEU A 62 -19.94 11.91 33.38
C LEU A 62 -19.85 13.10 34.34
N PRO A 63 -20.91 13.43 35.10
CA PRO A 63 -20.86 14.49 36.09
C PRO A 63 -19.95 14.12 37.27
N ASP A 64 -19.34 15.12 37.90
CA ASP A 64 -18.56 14.93 39.14
C ASP A 64 -19.53 14.53 40.27
N PRO A 65 -19.39 13.33 40.87
CA PRO A 65 -20.29 12.82 41.90
C PRO A 65 -20.49 13.78 43.08
N ASP A 66 -19.46 14.54 43.46
CA ASP A 66 -19.51 15.44 44.61
C ASP A 66 -20.29 16.73 44.31
N SER A 67 -20.50 17.03 43.03
CA SER A 67 -21.21 18.22 42.53
C SER A 67 -22.64 17.94 42.06
N LEU A 68 -23.01 16.66 41.90
CA LEU A 68 -24.30 16.28 41.34
C LEU A 68 -25.42 16.52 42.35
N VAL A 69 -26.28 17.50 42.06
CA VAL A 69 -27.48 17.77 42.86
C VAL A 69 -28.69 17.14 42.18
N CYS A 70 -29.23 16.09 42.79
CA CYS A 70 -30.49 15.48 42.36
C CYS A 70 -31.66 16.39 42.71
N GLY A 71 -32.23 17.07 41.72
CA GLY A 71 -33.48 17.82 41.85
C GLY A 71 -34.66 17.07 41.23
N ASP A 72 -35.89 17.44 41.61
CA ASP A 72 -37.14 16.87 41.08
C ASP A 72 -37.44 17.21 39.59
N GLY A 73 -36.45 17.73 38.84
CA GLY A 73 -36.66 18.39 37.55
C GLY A 73 -36.39 17.55 36.29
N LEU A 74 -35.73 16.39 36.38
CA LEU A 74 -35.44 15.51 35.25
C LEU A 74 -36.41 14.32 35.25
N THR A 75 -37.69 14.58 34.98
CA THR A 75 -38.69 13.53 34.79
C THR A 75 -38.66 13.03 33.35
N ALA A 76 -38.64 11.71 33.15
CA ALA A 76 -38.68 11.10 31.83
C ALA A 76 -39.83 11.64 30.97
N GLN A 77 -39.49 11.99 29.73
CA GLN A 77 -40.42 12.44 28.71
C GLN A 77 -40.97 11.21 27.99
N PHE A 78 -42.31 11.06 27.96
CA PHE A 78 -42.98 9.91 27.32
C PHE A 78 -43.94 10.30 26.18
N ILE A 79 -44.00 11.56 25.79
CA ILE A 79 -44.99 12.07 24.83
C ILE A 79 -44.36 12.09 23.42
N PRO A 80 -44.80 11.25 22.47
CA PRO A 80 -44.28 11.30 21.11
C PRO A 80 -44.54 12.66 20.46
N PHE A 81 -43.53 13.15 19.75
CA PHE A 81 -43.48 14.42 19.02
C PHE A 81 -43.67 15.67 19.89
N ALA A 82 -43.25 15.63 21.17
CA ALA A 82 -43.36 16.80 22.04
C ALA A 82 -42.47 17.95 21.58
N PHE A 83 -41.32 17.66 20.94
CA PHE A 83 -40.45 18.68 20.36
C PHE A 83 -41.17 19.65 19.41
N LEU A 84 -42.27 19.23 18.77
CA LEU A 84 -43.07 20.09 17.88
C LEU A 84 -43.70 21.27 18.63
N GLY A 85 -44.00 21.10 19.92
CA GLY A 85 -44.52 22.16 20.79
C GLY A 85 -43.45 23.16 21.24
N GLU A 86 -42.16 22.80 21.13
CA GLU A 86 -41.02 23.63 21.50
C GLU A 86 -40.49 24.48 20.33
N ILE A 87 -40.95 24.18 19.10
CA ILE A 87 -40.59 24.95 17.91
C ILE A 87 -41.38 26.26 17.89
N ASP A 88 -40.68 27.38 17.77
CA ASP A 88 -41.29 28.67 17.44
C ASP A 88 -41.68 28.70 15.96
N TRP A 89 -42.91 28.28 15.67
CA TRP A 89 -43.48 28.31 14.32
C TRP A 89 -43.74 29.73 13.77
N GLY A 90 -43.61 30.76 14.61
CA GLY A 90 -43.65 32.16 14.19
C GLY A 90 -42.33 32.65 13.57
N ALA A 91 -41.24 31.90 13.75
CA ALA A 91 -39.93 32.23 13.19
C ALA A 91 -39.87 31.95 11.67
N GLY A 92 -38.96 32.64 10.97
CA GLY A 92 -38.74 32.40 9.54
C GLY A 92 -38.22 30.97 9.25
N PRO A 93 -38.46 30.40 8.04
CA PRO A 93 -38.10 29.01 7.74
C PRO A 93 -36.63 28.66 7.98
N LEU A 94 -35.71 29.57 7.67
CA LEU A 94 -34.28 29.36 7.91
C LEU A 94 -33.93 29.38 9.41
N ALA A 95 -34.64 30.19 10.20
CA ALA A 95 -34.45 30.26 11.65
C ALA A 95 -34.99 29.00 12.34
N ILE A 96 -36.11 28.45 11.87
CA ILE A 96 -36.64 27.15 12.33
C ILE A 96 -35.63 26.03 12.03
N LEU A 97 -35.12 25.95 10.80
CA LEU A 97 -34.13 24.93 10.41
C LEU A 97 -32.80 25.07 11.17
N ALA A 98 -32.39 26.31 11.47
CA ALA A 98 -31.20 26.58 12.26
C ALA A 98 -31.45 26.46 13.78
N GLY A 99 -32.69 26.29 14.21
CA GLY A 99 -33.08 26.23 15.62
C GLY A 99 -32.49 25.01 16.35
N PRO A 100 -32.28 25.11 17.67
CA PRO A 100 -31.65 24.05 18.46
C PRO A 100 -32.46 22.74 18.46
N VAL A 101 -33.79 22.83 18.57
CA VAL A 101 -34.70 21.67 18.61
C VAL A 101 -34.64 20.86 17.30
N VAL A 102 -34.81 21.52 16.15
CA VAL A 102 -34.75 20.87 14.83
C VAL A 102 -33.36 20.29 14.58
N ARG A 103 -32.31 21.00 15.00
CA ARG A 103 -30.93 20.52 14.86
C ARG A 103 -30.68 19.27 15.71
N GLN A 104 -31.19 19.20 16.93
CA GLN A 104 -31.08 18.01 17.79
C GLN A 104 -31.71 16.79 17.13
N VAL A 105 -32.97 16.89 16.70
CA VAL A 105 -33.67 15.79 16.02
C VAL A 105 -32.93 15.36 14.74
N ALA A 106 -32.48 16.33 13.93
CA ALA A 106 -31.74 16.04 12.70
C ALA A 106 -30.40 15.35 12.98
N LEU A 107 -29.67 15.76 14.02
CA LEU A 107 -28.41 15.15 14.41
C LEU A 107 -28.61 13.74 14.98
N ASN A 108 -29.64 13.50 15.79
CA ASN A 108 -29.98 12.18 16.31
C ASN A 108 -30.30 11.20 15.17
N ILE A 109 -31.12 11.63 14.20
CA ILE A 109 -31.35 10.87 12.95
C ILE A 109 -30.02 10.58 12.25
N LEU A 110 -29.20 11.60 11.97
CA LEU A 110 -27.95 11.45 11.23
C LEU A 110 -26.96 10.53 11.97
N PHE A 111 -26.93 10.59 13.29
CA PHE A 111 -26.03 9.84 14.13
C PHE A 111 -26.34 8.34 14.13
N PHE A 112 -27.60 7.93 13.93
CA PHE A 112 -28.01 6.53 13.82
C PHE A 112 -28.05 5.98 12.37
N VAL A 113 -27.90 6.82 11.34
CA VAL A 113 -27.77 6.37 9.95
C VAL A 113 -26.65 5.33 9.76
N PRO A 114 -25.41 5.53 10.28
CA PRO A 114 -24.35 4.54 10.13
C PRO A 114 -24.69 3.20 10.78
N LEU A 115 -25.39 3.16 11.93
CA LEU A 115 -25.83 1.91 12.55
C LEU A 115 -26.70 1.09 11.58
N GLY A 116 -27.67 1.75 10.94
CA GLY A 116 -28.51 1.12 9.92
C GLY A 116 -27.72 0.60 8.72
N VAL A 117 -26.77 1.41 8.20
CA VAL A 117 -25.88 1.02 7.09
C VAL A 117 -25.04 -0.20 7.46
N PHE A 118 -24.34 -0.18 8.58
CA PHE A 118 -23.44 -1.25 9.00
C PHE A 118 -24.18 -2.55 9.33
N ALA A 119 -25.29 -2.46 10.07
CA ALA A 119 -26.12 -3.61 10.39
C ALA A 119 -26.67 -4.29 9.13
N ARG A 120 -27.09 -3.51 8.12
CA ARG A 120 -27.61 -4.04 6.86
C ARG A 120 -26.50 -4.58 5.95
N HIS A 121 -25.39 -3.84 5.80
CA HIS A 121 -24.32 -4.16 4.85
C HIS A 121 -23.33 -5.19 5.40
N LEU A 122 -22.82 -5.01 6.62
CA LEU A 122 -21.80 -5.90 7.19
C LEU A 122 -22.42 -7.15 7.80
N LEU A 123 -23.45 -7.00 8.65
CA LEU A 123 -24.06 -8.15 9.35
C LEU A 123 -25.05 -8.91 8.46
N GLY A 124 -25.61 -8.25 7.43
CA GLY A 124 -26.57 -8.86 6.51
C GLY A 124 -27.99 -8.94 7.10
N LEU A 125 -28.30 -8.14 8.12
CA LEU A 125 -29.62 -8.14 8.76
C LEU A 125 -30.72 -7.73 7.77
N ARG A 126 -31.93 -8.22 7.99
CA ARG A 126 -33.11 -7.82 7.20
C ARG A 126 -33.53 -6.38 7.59
N PRO A 127 -34.15 -5.61 6.68
CA PRO A 127 -34.60 -4.24 6.96
C PRO A 127 -35.31 -4.06 8.31
N ALA A 128 -36.34 -4.86 8.58
CA ALA A 128 -37.10 -4.78 9.83
C ALA A 128 -36.23 -5.09 11.06
N THR A 129 -35.37 -6.11 10.98
CA THR A 129 -34.43 -6.46 12.07
C THR A 129 -33.43 -5.35 12.32
N THR A 130 -32.94 -4.67 11.29
CA THR A 130 -32.05 -3.52 11.43
C THR A 130 -32.72 -2.34 12.12
N ILE A 131 -33.97 -2.02 11.75
CA ILE A 131 -34.73 -0.93 12.37
C ILE A 131 -35.01 -1.26 13.85
N LEU A 132 -35.43 -2.50 14.15
CA LEU A 132 -35.64 -2.96 15.52
C LEU A 132 -34.35 -2.94 16.35
N ALA A 133 -33.20 -3.27 15.74
CA ALA A 133 -31.91 -3.14 16.41
C ALA A 133 -31.56 -1.67 16.69
N GLY A 134 -31.84 -0.75 15.76
CA GLY A 134 -31.68 0.69 15.99
C GLY A 134 -32.52 1.19 17.16
N PHE A 135 -33.80 0.83 17.19
CA PHE A 135 -34.68 1.10 18.33
C PHE A 135 -34.14 0.51 19.63
N GLY A 136 -33.73 -0.77 19.62
CA GLY A 136 -33.21 -1.44 20.80
C GLY A 136 -31.93 -0.82 21.34
N VAL A 137 -31.01 -0.39 20.47
CA VAL A 137 -29.80 0.33 20.86
C VAL A 137 -30.14 1.70 21.46
N SER A 138 -31.05 2.45 20.83
CA SER A 138 -31.51 3.73 21.39
C SER A 138 -32.17 3.54 22.75
N LEU A 139 -33.05 2.55 22.89
CA LEU A 139 -33.70 2.23 24.16
C LEU A 139 -32.70 1.84 25.24
N LEU A 140 -31.67 1.06 24.90
CA LEU A 140 -30.61 0.72 25.85
C LEU A 140 -29.87 1.98 26.35
N ILE A 141 -29.59 2.93 25.46
CA ILE A 141 -28.96 4.21 25.81
C ILE A 141 -29.85 4.99 26.77
N GLU A 142 -31.11 5.22 26.40
CA GLU A 142 -32.06 5.97 27.21
C GLU A 142 -32.29 5.32 28.59
N LEU A 143 -32.39 3.99 28.65
CA LEU A 143 -32.50 3.25 29.91
C LEU A 143 -31.23 3.36 30.76
N THR A 144 -30.06 3.33 30.13
CA THR A 144 -28.77 3.51 30.83
C THR A 144 -28.77 4.87 31.51
N GLN A 145 -29.11 5.94 30.78
CA GLN A 145 -29.20 7.30 31.33
C GLN A 145 -30.29 7.47 32.40
N LEU A 146 -31.49 6.92 32.16
CA LEU A 146 -32.62 6.98 33.10
C LEU A 146 -32.29 6.33 34.44
N THR A 147 -31.48 5.28 34.43
CA THR A 147 -31.05 4.61 35.68
C THR A 147 -29.92 5.37 36.39
N GLY A 148 -29.49 6.53 35.89
CA GLY A 148 -28.30 7.24 36.37
C GLY A 148 -27.02 6.45 36.07
N ASP A 149 -27.01 5.69 34.97
CA ASP A 149 -26.05 4.65 34.61
C ASP A 149 -25.93 3.56 35.67
N TRP A 150 -26.99 2.78 35.79
CA TRP A 150 -27.05 1.54 36.59
C TRP A 150 -26.77 1.73 38.08
N GLY A 151 -27.17 2.88 38.64
CA GLY A 151 -27.03 3.18 40.06
C GLY A 151 -25.63 3.64 40.49
N VAL A 152 -24.75 3.95 39.54
CA VAL A 152 -23.49 4.65 39.84
C VAL A 152 -23.79 6.05 40.38
N TYR A 153 -24.80 6.72 39.83
CA TYR A 153 -25.30 7.99 40.33
C TYR A 153 -26.63 7.81 41.09
N PRO A 154 -26.89 8.64 42.12
CA PRO A 154 -28.09 8.54 42.94
C PRO A 154 -29.39 8.92 42.20
N CYS A 155 -29.30 9.54 41.02
CA CYS A 155 -30.43 9.92 40.18
C CYS A 155 -30.02 10.00 38.69
N ALA A 156 -31.02 10.08 37.81
CA ALA A 156 -30.81 10.39 36.40
C ALA A 156 -30.26 11.81 36.24
N TYR A 157 -29.18 11.96 35.48
CA TYR A 157 -28.54 13.24 35.20
C TYR A 157 -28.68 13.64 33.71
N ARG A 158 -29.31 12.78 32.90
CA ARG A 158 -29.75 13.04 31.52
C ARG A 158 -31.23 12.66 31.40
N LEU A 159 -31.94 13.34 30.50
CA LEU A 159 -33.36 13.15 30.27
C LEU A 159 -33.60 11.91 29.40
N PHE A 160 -34.47 11.01 29.85
CA PHE A 160 -35.05 9.99 28.97
C PHE A 160 -36.05 10.64 28.02
N ASP A 161 -35.86 10.49 26.71
CA ASP A 161 -36.73 11.13 25.71
C ASP A 161 -37.25 10.15 24.63
N VAL A 162 -38.58 10.04 24.52
CA VAL A 162 -39.23 9.22 23.47
C VAL A 162 -38.98 9.81 22.08
N ASP A 163 -38.80 11.13 21.95
CA ASP A 163 -38.49 11.75 20.67
C ASP A 163 -37.10 11.36 20.16
N ASP A 164 -36.14 11.16 21.06
CA ASP A 164 -34.81 10.65 20.72
C ASP A 164 -34.87 9.18 20.28
N LEU A 165 -35.70 8.34 20.92
CA LEU A 165 -35.96 6.97 20.44
C LEU A 165 -36.51 6.97 19.01
N LEU A 166 -37.47 7.85 18.72
CA LEU A 166 -38.07 7.96 17.39
C LEU A 166 -37.06 8.47 16.35
N ALA A 167 -36.31 9.52 16.67
CA ALA A 167 -35.28 10.10 15.82
C ALA A 167 -34.18 9.09 15.48
N ASN A 168 -33.62 8.41 16.49
CA ASN A 168 -32.58 7.41 16.32
C ASN A 168 -33.08 6.19 15.52
N THR A 169 -34.32 5.75 15.76
CA THR A 169 -34.95 4.67 14.99
C THR A 169 -35.17 5.08 13.53
N ALA A 170 -35.61 6.31 13.27
CA ALA A 170 -35.73 6.86 11.92
C ALA A 170 -34.36 6.96 11.23
N GLY A 171 -33.32 7.33 11.96
CA GLY A 171 -31.93 7.27 11.51
C GLY A 171 -31.51 5.89 11.05
N ALA A 172 -31.76 4.85 11.85
CA ALA A 172 -31.48 3.47 11.48
C ALA A 172 -32.28 3.03 10.22
N ALA A 173 -33.54 3.45 10.09
CA ALA A 173 -34.36 3.19 8.90
C ALA A 173 -33.80 3.88 7.65
N LEU A 174 -33.37 5.14 7.75
CA LEU A 174 -32.69 5.84 6.66
C LEU A 174 -31.36 5.15 6.31
N GLY A 175 -30.63 4.66 7.31
CA GLY A 175 -29.44 3.84 7.11
C GLY A 175 -29.70 2.56 6.32
N VAL A 176 -30.84 1.89 6.53
CA VAL A 176 -31.25 0.72 5.72
C VAL A 176 -31.43 1.11 4.24
N LEU A 177 -32.01 2.28 3.96
CA LEU A 177 -32.20 2.79 2.60
C LEU A 177 -30.86 3.11 1.93
N LEU A 178 -29.89 3.62 2.69
CA LEU A 178 -28.56 4.00 2.20
C LEU A 178 -27.56 2.82 2.13
N ALA A 179 -27.82 1.72 2.84
CA ALA A 179 -26.93 0.57 2.90
C ALA A 179 -26.48 0.00 1.54
N PRO A 180 -27.31 -0.04 0.47
CA PRO A 180 -26.86 -0.46 -0.86
C PRO A 180 -25.72 0.38 -1.43
N LEU A 181 -25.57 1.65 -1.01
CA LEU A 181 -24.46 2.51 -1.46
C LEU A 181 -23.11 2.01 -0.93
N ALA A 182 -23.09 1.38 0.25
CA ALA A 182 -21.88 0.87 0.86
C ALA A 182 -21.18 -0.16 -0.05
N ARG A 183 -21.91 -0.91 -0.90
CA ARG A 183 -21.31 -1.89 -1.85
C ARG A 183 -20.40 -1.27 -2.90
N TYR A 184 -20.55 0.02 -3.18
CA TYR A 184 -19.73 0.75 -4.15
C TYR A 184 -18.46 1.31 -3.52
N PHE A 185 -18.29 1.17 -2.20
CA PHE A 185 -17.06 1.58 -1.54
C PHE A 185 -15.86 0.79 -2.13
N PRO A 186 -14.83 1.47 -2.66
CA PRO A 186 -13.75 0.83 -3.39
C PRO A 186 -13.02 -0.26 -2.59
N GLY A 187 -12.58 -1.32 -3.27
CA GLY A 187 -11.76 -2.36 -2.65
C GLY A 187 -12.53 -3.43 -1.86
N GLN A 188 -13.81 -3.61 -2.16
CA GLN A 188 -14.58 -4.77 -1.72
C GLN A 188 -14.39 -5.97 -2.67
N HIS A 189 -14.22 -7.15 -2.08
CA HIS A 189 -14.05 -8.39 -2.81
C HIS A 189 -14.97 -9.46 -2.21
N THR A 190 -15.98 -9.88 -2.98
CA THR A 190 -16.92 -10.94 -2.60
C THR A 190 -16.63 -12.20 -3.41
N ARG A 191 -16.55 -13.35 -2.75
CA ARG A 191 -16.37 -14.66 -3.38
C ARG A 191 -17.11 -15.72 -2.59
N ASP A 192 -17.31 -16.87 -3.24
CA ASP A 192 -17.73 -18.08 -2.54
C ASP A 192 -16.65 -18.49 -1.53
N ALA A 193 -17.06 -18.67 -0.28
CA ALA A 193 -16.19 -18.98 0.85
C ALA A 193 -15.77 -20.46 0.89
N ASP A 194 -16.36 -21.33 0.08
CA ASP A 194 -16.03 -22.75 0.05
C ASP A 194 -15.07 -23.10 -1.10
N LEU A 195 -15.01 -22.26 -2.13
CA LEU A 195 -14.15 -22.51 -3.30
C LEU A 195 -12.69 -22.09 -3.05
N PRO A 196 -11.70 -22.90 -3.52
CA PRO A 196 -10.30 -22.55 -3.42
C PRO A 196 -10.00 -21.27 -4.22
N SER A 197 -9.05 -20.47 -3.73
CA SER A 197 -8.64 -19.25 -4.41
C SER A 197 -7.13 -19.08 -4.44
N PRO A 198 -6.57 -18.41 -5.46
CA PRO A 198 -5.13 -18.20 -5.56
C PRO A 198 -4.55 -17.47 -4.35
N VAL A 199 -3.35 -17.87 -3.93
CA VAL A 199 -2.66 -17.24 -2.80
C VAL A 199 -2.07 -15.92 -3.28
N ARG A 200 -2.77 -14.81 -2.99
CA ARG A 200 -2.30 -13.46 -3.31
C ARG A 200 -1.40 -12.92 -2.19
N PRO A 201 -0.46 -11.98 -2.49
CA PRO A 201 0.41 -11.38 -1.48
C PRO A 201 -0.35 -10.84 -0.27
N MET A 202 -1.46 -10.10 -0.48
CA MET A 202 -2.24 -9.55 0.63
C MET A 202 -2.87 -10.63 1.52
N ARG A 203 -3.40 -11.72 0.94
CA ARG A 203 -3.91 -12.87 1.70
C ARG A 203 -2.80 -13.52 2.54
N ARG A 204 -1.60 -13.63 1.97
CA ARG A 204 -0.43 -14.15 2.69
C ARG A 204 0.02 -13.22 3.82
N ILE A 205 0.00 -11.90 3.60
CA ILE A 205 0.34 -10.90 4.63
C ILE A 205 -0.69 -10.91 5.77
N LEU A 206 -1.99 -10.96 5.48
CA LEU A 206 -3.02 -11.06 6.51
C LEU A 206 -2.82 -12.31 7.39
N SER A 207 -2.48 -13.44 6.78
CA SER A 207 -2.10 -14.65 7.50
C SER A 207 -0.89 -14.44 8.42
N MET A 208 0.17 -13.79 7.91
CA MET A 208 1.36 -13.46 8.72
C MET A 208 1.04 -12.48 9.85
N ALA A 209 0.15 -11.51 9.61
CA ALA A 209 -0.28 -10.53 10.59
C ALA A 209 -1.07 -11.19 11.72
N VAL A 210 -1.97 -12.13 11.43
CA VAL A 210 -2.65 -12.93 12.46
C VAL A 210 -1.65 -13.72 13.29
N ASP A 211 -0.68 -14.38 12.66
CA ASP A 211 0.35 -15.15 13.36
C ASP A 211 1.19 -14.24 14.29
N ALA A 212 1.67 -13.12 13.78
CA ALA A 212 2.45 -12.16 14.56
C ALA A 212 1.62 -11.55 15.70
N LEU A 213 0.39 -11.12 15.42
CA LEU A 213 -0.48 -10.51 16.41
C LEU A 213 -0.86 -11.47 17.53
N SER A 214 -1.07 -12.75 17.22
CA SER A 214 -1.34 -13.78 18.23
C SER A 214 -0.16 -13.93 19.19
N VAL A 215 1.07 -13.89 18.68
CA VAL A 215 2.27 -13.89 19.52
C VAL A 215 2.34 -12.60 20.33
N PHE A 216 2.15 -11.41 19.71
CA PHE A 216 2.20 -10.12 20.42
C PHE A 216 1.20 -10.05 21.58
N LEU A 217 -0.07 -10.41 21.35
CA LEU A 217 -1.11 -10.33 22.38
C LEU A 217 -0.78 -11.19 23.60
N ILE A 218 -0.28 -12.40 23.42
CA ILE A 218 0.07 -13.30 24.53
C ILE A 218 1.42 -12.90 25.14
N ALA A 219 2.44 -12.66 24.32
CA ALA A 219 3.80 -12.39 24.77
C ALA A 219 3.94 -11.09 25.56
N TYR A 220 3.16 -10.05 25.23
CA TYR A 220 3.16 -8.78 25.96
C TYR A 220 2.01 -8.69 26.98
N GLY A 221 0.89 -9.40 26.75
CA GLY A 221 -0.21 -9.46 27.71
C GLY A 221 0.17 -10.15 29.01
N LEU A 222 1.00 -11.21 28.97
CA LEU A 222 1.45 -11.92 30.16
C LEU A 222 2.34 -11.05 31.08
N PRO A 223 3.41 -10.40 30.59
CA PRO A 223 4.19 -9.45 31.40
C PRO A 223 3.35 -8.29 31.93
N LEU A 224 2.47 -7.71 31.10
CA LEU A 224 1.60 -6.62 31.54
C LEU A 224 0.67 -7.07 32.69
N ALA A 225 0.06 -8.25 32.57
CA ALA A 225 -0.76 -8.80 33.65
C ALA A 225 0.06 -9.02 34.93
N LEU A 226 1.28 -9.55 34.82
CA LEU A 226 2.18 -9.71 35.95
C LEU A 226 2.49 -8.36 36.62
N GLN A 227 2.84 -7.33 35.83
CA GLN A 227 3.11 -5.98 36.32
C GLN A 227 1.90 -5.41 37.06
N LEU A 228 0.69 -5.50 36.49
CA LEU A 228 -0.54 -4.99 37.10
C LEU A 228 -0.91 -5.73 38.40
N LEU A 229 -0.64 -7.05 38.47
CA LEU A 229 -0.99 -7.86 39.63
C LEU A 229 0.02 -7.75 40.78
N THR A 230 1.30 -7.53 40.45
CA THR A 230 2.39 -7.61 41.44
C THR A 230 3.07 -6.27 41.71
N GLY A 231 2.86 -5.27 40.86
CA GLY A 231 3.57 -3.99 40.93
C GLY A 231 5.07 -4.10 40.63
N VAL A 232 5.54 -5.21 40.06
CA VAL A 232 6.95 -5.39 39.71
C VAL A 232 7.38 -4.33 38.70
N ASP A 233 8.49 -3.66 39.01
CA ASP A 233 9.11 -2.65 38.16
C ASP A 233 9.52 -3.26 36.80
N ASP A 234 9.12 -2.61 35.71
CA ASP A 234 9.42 -3.06 34.35
C ASP A 234 10.90 -2.88 33.98
N ALA A 235 11.60 -2.00 34.69
CA ALA A 235 13.04 -1.85 34.58
C ALA A 235 13.82 -3.01 35.25
N SER A 236 13.15 -3.86 36.05
CA SER A 236 13.83 -4.93 36.78
C SER A 236 14.37 -6.02 35.84
N PRO A 237 15.58 -6.59 36.12
CA PRO A 237 16.13 -7.68 35.31
C PRO A 237 15.22 -8.91 35.24
N LEU A 238 14.50 -9.21 36.33
CA LEU A 238 13.54 -10.32 36.37
C LEU A 238 12.38 -10.08 35.40
N PHE A 239 11.82 -8.87 35.36
CA PHE A 239 10.75 -8.53 34.44
C PHE A 239 11.21 -8.62 32.98
N ARG A 240 12.41 -8.10 32.67
CA ARG A 240 13.00 -8.21 31.32
C ARG A 240 13.19 -9.66 30.88
N ILE A 241 13.75 -10.51 31.73
CA ILE A 241 13.93 -11.95 31.46
C ILE A 241 12.56 -12.62 31.25
N PHE A 242 11.58 -12.32 32.08
CA PHE A 242 10.23 -12.89 31.96
C PHE A 242 9.55 -12.45 30.66
N SER A 243 9.64 -11.17 30.29
CA SER A 243 9.14 -10.64 29.02
C SER A 243 9.79 -11.32 27.82
N ALA A 244 11.12 -11.38 27.80
CA ALA A 244 11.88 -12.02 26.71
C ALA A 244 11.53 -13.52 26.58
N SER A 245 11.39 -14.21 27.71
CA SER A 245 10.99 -15.62 27.76
C SER A 245 9.57 -15.81 27.27
N SER A 246 8.65 -14.90 27.61
CA SER A 246 7.26 -14.92 27.16
C SER A 246 7.18 -14.78 25.63
N ILE A 247 7.99 -13.89 25.03
CA ILE A 247 8.10 -13.77 23.56
C ILE A 247 8.57 -15.08 22.94
N LEU A 248 9.70 -15.62 23.42
CA LEU A 248 10.32 -16.80 22.84
C LEU A 248 9.42 -18.05 22.95
N VAL A 249 8.89 -18.32 24.15
CA VAL A 249 8.03 -19.49 24.40
C VAL A 249 6.75 -19.39 23.59
N THR A 250 6.10 -18.23 23.56
CA THR A 250 4.86 -18.03 22.79
C THR A 250 5.12 -18.25 21.29
N ALA A 251 6.21 -17.70 20.76
CA ALA A 251 6.58 -17.91 19.35
C ALA A 251 6.86 -19.38 19.05
N LEU A 252 7.62 -20.09 19.90
CA LEU A 252 7.90 -21.52 19.73
C LEU A 252 6.61 -22.35 19.75
N VAL A 253 5.71 -22.09 20.69
CA VAL A 253 4.44 -22.82 20.81
C VAL A 253 3.57 -22.55 19.57
N LEU A 254 3.28 -21.29 19.25
CA LEU A 254 2.30 -20.94 18.22
C LEU A 254 2.81 -21.11 16.79
N LEU A 255 4.11 -20.91 16.55
CA LEU A 255 4.68 -20.86 15.20
C LEU A 255 5.54 -22.07 14.84
N LEU A 256 5.88 -22.94 15.81
CA LEU A 256 6.61 -24.19 15.56
C LEU A 256 5.82 -25.41 16.05
N LEU A 257 5.49 -25.50 17.34
CA LEU A 257 4.88 -26.71 17.91
C LEU A 257 3.45 -26.94 17.39
N VAL A 258 2.59 -25.92 17.46
CA VAL A 258 1.22 -25.99 16.95
C VAL A 258 1.17 -26.38 15.46
N PRO A 259 1.88 -25.71 14.54
CA PRO A 259 1.85 -26.12 13.13
C PRO A 259 2.54 -27.47 12.86
N ALA A 260 3.54 -27.88 13.65
CA ALA A 260 4.14 -29.20 13.50
C ALA A 260 3.18 -30.35 13.87
N VAL A 261 2.28 -30.12 14.84
CA VAL A 261 1.27 -31.10 15.27
C VAL A 261 0.00 -31.04 14.41
N PHE A 262 -0.47 -29.84 14.09
CA PHE A 262 -1.77 -29.62 13.44
C PHE A 262 -1.67 -29.20 11.96
N GLY A 263 -0.47 -29.22 11.38
CA GLY A 263 -0.19 -28.91 9.96
C GLY A 263 -0.32 -27.43 9.55
N SER A 264 -0.70 -26.53 10.46
CA SER A 264 -0.93 -25.11 10.15
C SER A 264 -0.90 -24.19 11.36
N THR A 265 -0.43 -22.95 11.15
CA THR A 265 -0.52 -21.85 12.11
C THR A 265 -1.95 -21.31 12.21
N LEU A 266 -2.25 -20.51 13.23
CA LEU A 266 -3.58 -19.89 13.38
C LEU A 266 -3.93 -19.01 12.17
N GLY A 267 -2.99 -18.18 11.73
CA GLY A 267 -3.17 -17.31 10.57
C GLY A 267 -3.34 -18.10 9.27
N HIS A 268 -2.70 -19.25 9.14
CA HIS A 268 -2.95 -20.18 8.02
C HIS A 268 -4.39 -20.71 8.05
N ARG A 269 -4.85 -21.23 9.19
CA ARG A 269 -6.23 -21.76 9.32
C ARG A 269 -7.29 -20.72 9.03
N LEU A 270 -7.17 -19.53 9.63
CA LEU A 270 -8.16 -18.46 9.50
C LEU A 270 -8.24 -17.88 8.07
N THR A 271 -7.20 -18.07 7.26
CA THR A 271 -7.16 -17.59 5.87
C THR A 271 -7.22 -18.72 4.85
N PHE A 272 -7.56 -19.95 5.27
CA PHE A 272 -7.60 -21.16 4.45
C PHE A 272 -6.29 -21.41 3.68
N LEU A 273 -5.14 -21.23 4.33
CA LEU A 273 -3.82 -21.50 3.78
C LEU A 273 -3.20 -22.72 4.49
N ARG A 274 -2.31 -23.42 3.80
CA ARG A 274 -1.42 -24.42 4.39
C ARG A 274 -0.08 -24.46 3.67
N ALA A 275 0.96 -24.92 4.36
CA ALA A 275 2.28 -25.12 3.77
C ALA A 275 2.45 -26.58 3.35
N VAL A 276 2.87 -26.81 2.11
CA VAL A 276 3.10 -28.15 1.54
C VAL A 276 4.45 -28.20 0.85
N ARG A 277 4.97 -29.41 0.65
CA ARG A 277 6.13 -29.64 -0.21
C ARG A 277 5.78 -29.37 -1.69
N PRO A 278 6.77 -29.13 -2.57
CA PRO A 278 6.51 -28.88 -4.00
C PRO A 278 5.82 -30.03 -4.71
N ASP A 279 6.01 -31.27 -4.23
CA ASP A 279 5.33 -32.50 -4.66
C ASP A 279 3.90 -32.65 -4.12
N GLY A 280 3.43 -31.70 -3.29
CA GLY A 280 2.12 -31.70 -2.65
C GLY A 280 2.06 -32.44 -1.31
N GLY A 281 3.16 -33.07 -0.87
CA GLY A 281 3.19 -33.83 0.38
C GLY A 281 3.29 -32.98 1.65
N GLU A 282 2.96 -33.57 2.80
CA GLU A 282 3.05 -32.92 4.11
C GLU A 282 4.51 -32.62 4.52
N PRO A 283 4.79 -31.50 5.21
CA PRO A 283 6.13 -31.17 5.69
C PRO A 283 6.55 -32.00 6.92
N GLY A 284 7.81 -32.47 6.94
CA GLY A 284 8.42 -33.03 8.15
C GLY A 284 8.89 -31.98 9.15
N LEU A 285 9.21 -32.39 10.40
CA LEU A 285 9.59 -31.51 11.51
C LEU A 285 10.76 -30.56 11.16
N TRP A 286 11.81 -31.06 10.50
CA TRP A 286 12.96 -30.22 10.10
C TRP A 286 12.55 -29.04 9.21
N ARG A 287 11.59 -29.24 8.30
CA ARG A 287 11.09 -28.15 7.44
C ARG A 287 10.27 -27.14 8.24
N TRP A 288 9.55 -27.58 9.28
CA TRP A 288 8.89 -26.67 10.21
C TRP A 288 9.89 -25.83 11.02
N ILE A 289 10.99 -26.41 11.48
CA ILE A 289 12.08 -25.68 12.15
C ILE A 289 12.68 -24.63 11.21
N LEU A 290 13.04 -25.02 9.98
CA LEU A 290 13.56 -24.09 8.98
C LEU A 290 12.55 -22.99 8.62
N ARG A 291 11.25 -23.33 8.56
CA ARG A 291 10.18 -22.38 8.29
C ARG A 291 9.99 -21.39 9.45
N PHE A 292 10.12 -21.86 10.69
CA PHE A 292 10.07 -21.05 11.89
C PHE A 292 11.23 -20.04 11.92
N LEU A 293 12.46 -20.54 11.80
CA LEU A 293 13.68 -19.72 11.76
C LEU A 293 13.67 -18.75 10.57
N GLY A 294 13.32 -19.26 9.38
CA GLY A 294 13.20 -18.50 8.13
C GLY A 294 12.00 -17.54 8.07
N GLY A 295 11.13 -17.54 9.08
CA GLY A 295 9.86 -16.82 9.09
C GLY A 295 9.69 -15.91 10.30
N ALA A 296 8.45 -15.81 10.80
CA ALA A 296 8.13 -14.97 11.97
C ALA A 296 8.82 -15.45 13.26
N GLY A 297 9.22 -16.73 13.35
CA GLY A 297 9.99 -17.23 14.48
C GLY A 297 11.34 -16.55 14.62
N GLY A 298 12.11 -16.42 13.53
CA GLY A 298 13.38 -15.68 13.51
C GLY A 298 13.22 -14.22 13.95
N TYR A 299 12.14 -13.56 13.54
CA TYR A 299 11.80 -12.20 14.00
C TYR A 299 11.63 -12.13 15.52
N PHE A 300 10.79 -12.99 16.10
CA PHE A 300 10.55 -13.00 17.55
C PHE A 300 11.77 -13.46 18.36
N MET A 301 12.61 -14.34 17.81
CA MET A 301 13.89 -14.69 18.43
C MET A 301 14.82 -13.49 18.53
N LEU A 302 14.90 -12.65 17.49
CA LEU A 302 15.71 -11.42 17.51
C LEU A 302 15.16 -10.38 18.50
N LEU A 303 13.83 -10.24 18.61
CA LEU A 303 13.20 -9.39 19.63
C LEU A 303 13.48 -9.89 21.06
N ALA A 304 13.37 -11.21 21.30
CA ALA A 304 13.71 -11.78 22.61
C ALA A 304 15.21 -11.58 22.92
N LEU A 305 16.08 -11.72 21.92
CA LEU A 305 17.52 -11.53 22.07
C LEU A 305 17.88 -10.08 22.43
N GLU A 306 17.23 -9.10 21.80
CA GLU A 306 17.35 -7.69 22.16
C GLU A 306 17.04 -7.46 23.64
N GLN A 307 15.95 -8.04 24.15
CA GLN A 307 15.57 -7.90 25.57
C GLN A 307 16.49 -8.66 26.53
N TYR A 308 16.98 -9.85 26.16
CA TYR A 308 17.89 -10.62 27.00
C TYR A 308 19.28 -9.98 27.13
N LEU A 309 19.80 -9.43 26.03
CA LEU A 309 21.18 -8.95 25.95
C LEU A 309 21.30 -7.42 25.98
N ASP A 310 20.17 -6.70 25.99
CA ASP A 310 20.12 -5.25 25.85
C ASP A 310 20.95 -4.77 24.64
N LEU A 311 20.72 -5.44 23.50
CA LEU A 311 21.50 -5.26 22.27
C LEU A 311 20.65 -4.59 21.18
N PRO A 312 20.70 -3.25 21.01
CA PRO A 312 19.93 -2.53 20.00
C PRO A 312 20.13 -3.02 18.56
N LEU A 313 21.28 -3.64 18.27
CA LEU A 313 21.55 -4.24 16.97
C LEU A 313 20.62 -5.43 16.69
N ALA A 314 20.25 -6.22 17.71
CA ALA A 314 19.28 -7.31 17.55
C ALA A 314 17.89 -6.78 17.19
N GLY A 315 17.48 -5.64 17.77
CA GLY A 315 16.25 -4.93 17.39
C GLY A 315 16.27 -4.45 15.95
N PHE A 316 17.39 -3.87 15.48
CA PHE A 316 17.57 -3.53 14.08
C PHE A 316 17.46 -4.77 13.17
N LEU A 317 18.13 -5.87 13.52
CA LEU A 317 18.07 -7.12 12.74
C LEU A 317 16.64 -7.68 12.70
N ALA A 318 15.88 -7.58 13.79
CA ALA A 318 14.47 -7.97 13.82
C ALA A 318 13.65 -7.14 12.81
N GLN A 319 13.84 -5.82 12.79
CA GLN A 319 13.18 -4.93 11.83
C GLN A 319 13.60 -5.25 10.38
N ALA A 320 14.89 -5.48 10.11
CA ALA A 320 15.39 -5.92 8.82
C ALA A 320 14.74 -7.24 8.37
N TRP A 321 14.60 -8.19 9.29
CA TRP A 321 13.97 -9.47 9.03
C TRP A 321 12.49 -9.36 8.69
N LEU A 322 11.75 -8.51 9.41
CA LEU A 322 10.34 -8.21 9.15
C LEU A 322 10.16 -7.62 7.74
N ILE A 323 10.94 -6.58 7.43
CA ILE A 323 10.89 -5.90 6.13
C ILE A 323 11.25 -6.86 4.99
N ALA A 324 12.33 -7.65 5.14
CA ALA A 324 12.73 -8.64 4.15
C ALA A 324 11.64 -9.72 3.95
N SER A 325 11.01 -10.16 5.03
CA SER A 325 9.90 -11.15 4.98
C SER A 325 8.68 -10.61 4.24
N LEU A 326 8.30 -9.35 4.47
CA LEU A 326 7.20 -8.69 3.77
C LEU A 326 7.53 -8.46 2.29
N LEU A 327 8.72 -7.92 1.98
CA LEU A 327 9.16 -7.71 0.61
C LEU A 327 9.18 -9.01 -0.18
N ALA A 328 9.75 -10.09 0.38
CA ALA A 328 9.78 -11.39 -0.30
C ALA A 328 8.39 -11.88 -0.73
N VAL A 329 7.35 -11.61 0.05
CA VAL A 329 5.96 -11.97 -0.30
C VAL A 329 5.39 -11.06 -1.40
N VAL A 330 5.68 -9.76 -1.36
CA VAL A 330 5.09 -8.77 -2.28
C VAL A 330 5.79 -8.72 -3.64
N ILE A 331 7.12 -8.75 -3.65
CA ILE A 331 7.94 -8.48 -4.84
C ILE A 331 8.53 -9.74 -5.47
N ALA A 332 8.62 -10.85 -4.73
CA ALA A 332 9.22 -12.09 -5.22
C ALA A 332 8.20 -13.22 -5.37
N HIS A 333 7.68 -13.78 -4.28
CA HIS A 333 6.72 -14.88 -4.31
C HIS A 333 6.00 -15.04 -2.98
N THR A 334 4.71 -15.42 -3.03
CA THR A 334 3.88 -15.71 -1.86
C THR A 334 4.37 -16.82 -0.93
N ARG A 335 5.37 -17.63 -1.33
CA ARG A 335 6.05 -18.56 -0.40
C ARG A 335 6.83 -17.81 0.69
N GLY A 336 7.32 -16.60 0.38
CA GLY A 336 8.10 -15.75 1.29
C GLY A 336 9.43 -16.38 1.70
N LEU A 337 10.24 -15.64 2.46
CA LEU A 337 11.56 -16.12 2.96
C LEU A 337 11.45 -17.47 3.67
N SER A 338 10.41 -17.66 4.49
CA SER A 338 10.20 -18.92 5.21
C SER A 338 9.96 -20.10 4.29
N GLY A 339 9.30 -19.91 3.15
CA GLY A 339 9.13 -20.94 2.13
C GLY A 339 10.40 -21.21 1.33
N TYR A 340 11.22 -20.18 1.06
CA TYR A 340 12.55 -20.38 0.45
C TYR A 340 13.47 -21.18 1.39
N ALA A 341 13.52 -20.81 2.67
CA ALA A 341 14.37 -21.47 3.67
C ALA A 341 13.95 -22.94 3.91
N SER A 342 12.65 -23.22 3.98
CA SER A 342 12.16 -24.57 4.23
C SER A 342 11.92 -25.42 2.97
N GLY A 343 12.04 -24.83 1.78
CA GLY A 343 11.64 -25.42 0.50
C GLY A 343 10.14 -25.77 0.43
N LEU A 344 9.29 -25.01 1.12
CA LEU A 344 7.83 -25.22 1.14
C LEU A 344 7.11 -24.17 0.30
N VAL A 345 5.94 -24.52 -0.21
CA VAL A 345 5.02 -23.64 -0.93
C VAL A 345 3.75 -23.47 -0.11
N VAL A 346 3.14 -22.30 -0.19
CA VAL A 346 1.87 -22.01 0.48
C VAL A 346 0.76 -22.14 -0.55
N ILE A 347 -0.24 -22.98 -0.25
CA ILE A 347 -1.40 -23.23 -1.11
C ILE A 347 -2.69 -22.94 -0.34
N ASP A 348 -3.81 -22.88 -1.07
CA ASP A 348 -5.14 -22.89 -0.45
C ASP A 348 -5.40 -24.28 0.16
N SER A 349 -5.86 -24.34 1.41
CA SER A 349 -6.13 -25.61 2.08
C SER A 349 -7.30 -26.38 1.47
N ARG A 350 -8.17 -25.69 0.71
CA ARG A 350 -9.35 -26.27 0.05
C ARG A 350 -9.07 -26.75 -1.37
N GLU A 351 -7.84 -26.57 -1.88
CA GLU A 351 -7.48 -26.97 -3.24
C GLU A 351 -7.25 -28.49 -3.33
N PRO A 352 -8.05 -29.24 -4.11
CA PRO A 352 -7.90 -30.68 -4.27
C PRO A 352 -6.65 -31.07 -5.09
N ASP A 353 -6.26 -30.26 -6.09
CA ASP A 353 -5.08 -30.52 -6.92
C ASP A 353 -3.85 -29.76 -6.40
N THR A 354 -3.17 -30.35 -5.42
CA THR A 354 -2.00 -29.74 -4.77
C THR A 354 -0.84 -29.54 -5.76
N ALA A 355 -0.68 -30.41 -6.76
CA ALA A 355 0.39 -30.31 -7.76
C ALA A 355 0.17 -29.15 -8.75
N LYS A 356 -1.08 -28.80 -9.05
CA LYS A 356 -1.40 -27.55 -9.76
C LYS A 356 -1.22 -26.33 -8.87
N ALA A 357 -1.62 -26.42 -7.60
CA ALA A 357 -1.51 -25.34 -6.63
C ALA A 357 -0.07 -24.88 -6.40
N THR A 358 0.90 -25.81 -6.45
CA THR A 358 2.33 -25.50 -6.26
C THR A 358 2.98 -24.81 -7.45
N ARG A 359 2.35 -24.82 -8.64
CA ARG A 359 2.84 -24.18 -9.87
C ARG A 359 2.48 -22.69 -10.00
N GLN A 360 2.02 -22.05 -8.91
CA GLN A 360 1.69 -20.62 -8.91
C GLN A 360 2.90 -19.77 -9.35
N ARG A 361 2.67 -18.81 -10.26
CA ARG A 361 3.71 -17.88 -10.72
C ARG A 361 4.10 -16.91 -9.60
N GLY A 362 5.39 -16.56 -9.56
CA GLY A 362 5.91 -15.51 -8.68
C GLY A 362 5.34 -14.12 -9.01
N ALA A 363 5.71 -13.13 -8.21
CA ALA A 363 5.33 -11.76 -8.43
C ALA A 363 5.89 -11.23 -9.76
N ASP A 364 5.07 -10.47 -10.48
CA ASP A 364 5.49 -9.81 -11.71
C ASP A 364 6.44 -8.64 -11.39
N PRO A 365 7.70 -8.67 -11.89
CA PRO A 365 8.68 -7.61 -11.63
C PRO A 365 8.36 -6.30 -12.37
N ARG A 366 7.42 -6.29 -13.32
CA ARG A 366 7.05 -5.10 -14.11
C ARG A 366 6.10 -4.18 -13.33
N LYS A 367 6.51 -3.75 -12.13
CA LYS A 367 5.70 -2.92 -11.23
C LYS A 367 6.51 -1.78 -10.62
N MET A 368 6.07 -0.55 -10.86
CA MET A 368 6.62 0.63 -10.21
C MET A 368 6.47 0.58 -8.68
N SER A 369 5.41 -0.07 -8.16
CA SER A 369 5.23 -0.27 -6.73
C SER A 369 6.36 -1.09 -6.09
N SER A 370 6.97 -2.04 -6.83
CA SER A 370 8.08 -2.84 -6.31
C SER A 370 9.32 -1.97 -6.09
N ALA A 371 9.62 -1.07 -7.04
CA ALA A 371 10.68 -0.08 -6.93
C ALA A 371 10.51 0.80 -5.69
N VAL A 372 9.31 1.37 -5.54
CA VAL A 372 8.95 2.24 -4.43
C VAL A 372 9.08 1.51 -3.10
N LEU A 373 8.53 0.29 -2.97
CA LEU A 373 8.58 -0.47 -1.73
C LEU A 373 10.01 -0.83 -1.31
N VAL A 374 10.87 -1.21 -2.26
CA VAL A 374 12.28 -1.51 -1.97
C VAL A 374 13.02 -0.26 -1.52
N LEU A 375 12.78 0.90 -2.16
CA LEU A 375 13.43 2.14 -1.77
C LEU A 375 12.95 2.64 -0.40
N VAL A 376 11.64 2.61 -0.13
CA VAL A 376 11.09 2.95 1.20
C VAL A 376 11.68 2.03 2.26
N ALA A 377 11.74 0.71 1.99
CA ALA A 377 12.34 -0.26 2.89
C ALA A 377 13.82 0.04 3.17
N ALA A 378 14.61 0.36 2.14
CA ALA A 378 16.02 0.71 2.29
C ALA A 378 16.21 1.99 3.13
N MET A 379 15.40 3.02 2.88
CA MET A 379 15.43 4.26 3.67
C MET A 379 15.03 4.03 5.13
N TYR A 380 13.97 3.26 5.37
CA TYR A 380 13.53 2.87 6.70
C TYR A 380 14.63 2.09 7.44
N LEU A 381 15.22 1.08 6.81
CA LEU A 381 16.28 0.28 7.42
C LEU A 381 17.56 1.08 7.65
N GLY A 382 17.90 2.00 6.75
CA GLY A 382 19.01 2.94 6.97
C GLY A 382 18.78 3.81 8.21
N MET A 383 17.57 4.34 8.38
CA MET A 383 17.21 5.11 9.57
C MET A 383 17.19 4.25 10.84
N ALA A 384 16.59 3.06 10.79
CA ALA A 384 16.57 2.13 11.92
C ALA A 384 17.99 1.72 12.36
N LEU A 385 18.90 1.50 11.39
CA LEU A 385 20.31 1.25 11.68
C LEU A 385 20.98 2.47 12.32
N LEU A 386 20.72 3.68 11.81
CA LEU A 386 21.25 4.91 12.40
C LEU A 386 20.78 5.11 13.84
N VAL A 387 19.50 4.85 14.14
CA VAL A 387 18.96 4.89 15.50
C VAL A 387 19.66 3.86 16.40
N SER A 388 19.78 2.61 15.93
CA SER A 388 20.49 1.54 16.66
C SER A 388 21.97 1.89 16.93
N LEU A 389 22.66 2.47 15.94
CA LEU A 389 24.04 2.95 16.08
C LEU A 389 24.11 4.17 17.01
N SER A 390 23.11 5.06 17.01
CA SER A 390 23.12 6.24 17.87
C SER A 390 23.03 5.90 19.36
N GLN A 391 22.41 4.76 19.69
CA GLN A 391 22.31 4.24 21.05
C GLN A 391 23.55 3.47 21.50
N THR A 392 24.30 2.88 20.56
CA THR A 392 25.46 2.01 20.86
C THR A 392 26.80 2.71 20.65
N ILE A 393 26.97 3.42 19.53
CA ILE A 393 28.19 4.14 19.12
C ILE A 393 27.80 5.52 18.54
N PRO A 394 27.41 6.50 19.38
CA PRO A 394 26.85 7.79 18.95
C PRO A 394 27.76 8.57 17.99
N GLN A 395 29.08 8.50 18.17
CA GLN A 395 30.05 9.19 17.33
C GLN A 395 30.06 8.62 15.90
N LEU A 396 29.93 7.31 15.75
CA LEU A 396 29.84 6.65 14.44
C LEU A 396 28.55 7.06 13.74
N ALA A 397 27.41 7.04 14.44
CA ALA A 397 26.12 7.48 13.88
C ALA A 397 26.19 8.94 13.39
N THR A 398 26.76 9.84 14.20
CA THR A 398 26.97 11.25 13.83
C THR A 398 27.89 11.38 12.61
N GLY A 399 29.01 10.64 12.59
CA GLY A 399 29.93 10.61 11.45
C GLY A 399 29.25 10.14 10.16
N ILE A 400 28.44 9.08 10.21
CA ILE A 400 27.67 8.60 9.07
C ILE A 400 26.70 9.68 8.58
N VAL A 401 25.96 10.34 9.48
CA VAL A 401 25.03 11.41 9.11
C VAL A 401 25.75 12.56 8.41
N LEU A 402 26.90 13.01 8.92
CA LEU A 402 27.72 14.06 8.28
C LEU A 402 28.21 13.63 6.89
N VAL A 403 28.71 12.40 6.75
CA VAL A 403 29.14 11.86 5.44
C VAL A 403 27.96 11.80 4.47
N VAL A 404 26.78 11.34 4.91
CA VAL A 404 25.57 11.31 4.07
C VAL A 404 25.19 12.72 3.61
N TYR A 405 25.20 13.71 4.51
CA TYR A 405 24.96 15.11 4.12
C TYR A 405 25.98 15.63 3.10
N LEU A 406 27.27 15.34 3.30
CA LEU A 406 28.33 15.73 2.38
C LEU A 406 28.15 15.06 1.01
N VAL A 407 27.80 13.77 0.97
CA VAL A 407 27.54 13.03 -0.27
C VAL A 407 26.32 13.59 -1.00
N ILE A 408 25.23 13.91 -0.28
CA ILE A 408 24.04 14.52 -0.88
C ILE A 408 24.37 15.91 -1.43
N ALA A 409 25.11 16.74 -0.68
CA ALA A 409 25.52 18.07 -1.12
C ALA A 409 26.43 18.02 -2.35
N ALA A 410 27.50 17.23 -2.30
CA ALA A 410 28.43 17.06 -3.42
C ALA A 410 27.73 16.44 -4.64
N GLY A 411 26.92 15.41 -4.44
CA GLY A 411 26.14 14.77 -5.49
C GLY A 411 25.16 15.72 -6.17
N SER A 412 24.52 16.61 -5.40
CA SER A 412 23.63 17.64 -5.94
C SER A 412 24.37 18.65 -6.81
N LEU A 413 25.55 19.10 -6.39
CA LEU A 413 26.40 20.01 -7.19
C LEU A 413 26.87 19.34 -8.48
N ILE A 414 27.32 18.09 -8.40
CA ILE A 414 27.74 17.29 -9.56
C ILE A 414 26.57 17.11 -10.54
N LEU A 415 25.38 16.78 -10.02
CA LEU A 415 24.18 16.61 -10.84
C LEU A 415 23.81 17.91 -11.57
N VAL A 416 23.83 19.05 -10.88
CA VAL A 416 23.58 20.36 -11.50
C VAL A 416 24.60 20.64 -12.60
N ALA A 417 25.89 20.48 -12.33
CA ALA A 417 26.95 20.69 -13.32
C ALA A 417 26.78 19.75 -14.54
N TYR A 418 26.44 18.49 -14.30
CA TYR A 418 26.18 17.50 -15.33
C TYR A 418 24.97 17.86 -16.21
N LEU A 419 23.86 18.28 -15.61
CA LEU A 419 22.66 18.67 -16.35
C LEU A 419 22.88 19.95 -17.18
N VAL A 420 23.64 20.91 -16.66
CA VAL A 420 24.06 22.11 -17.41
C VAL A 420 24.93 21.72 -18.61
N PHE A 421 25.96 20.89 -18.39
CA PHE A 421 26.84 20.42 -19.46
C PHE A 421 26.06 19.61 -20.52
N ASN A 422 25.18 18.71 -20.08
CA ASN A 422 24.34 17.91 -20.97
C ASN A 422 23.44 18.81 -21.84
N ALA A 423 22.81 19.84 -21.26
CA ALA A 423 21.99 20.78 -22.01
C ALA A 423 22.80 21.50 -23.10
N VAL A 424 24.04 21.92 -22.80
CA VAL A 424 24.92 22.55 -23.80
C VAL A 424 25.27 21.59 -24.93
N VAL A 425 25.59 20.33 -24.62
CA VAL A 425 25.94 19.30 -25.62
C VAL A 425 24.75 18.97 -26.51
N VAL A 426 23.56 18.76 -25.93
CA VAL A 426 22.34 18.45 -26.69
C VAL A 426 21.98 19.61 -27.61
N VAL A 427 22.02 20.86 -27.12
CA VAL A 427 21.75 22.04 -27.96
C VAL A 427 22.75 22.17 -29.11
N ARG A 428 24.02 21.80 -28.90
CA ARG A 428 25.05 21.83 -29.97
C ARG A 428 24.89 20.72 -31.01
N ARG A 429 24.43 19.53 -30.62
CA ARG A 429 24.33 18.36 -31.52
C ARG A 429 22.97 18.23 -32.20
N GLU A 430 21.89 18.50 -31.49
CA GLU A 430 20.50 18.28 -31.93
C GLU A 430 19.75 19.61 -32.14
N GLY A 431 20.35 20.75 -31.80
CA GLY A 431 19.69 22.06 -31.85
C GLY A 431 18.81 22.34 -30.63
N ARG A 432 18.10 23.48 -30.66
CA ARG A 432 17.24 23.90 -29.55
C ARG A 432 15.92 23.13 -29.59
N SER A 433 15.77 22.14 -28.70
CA SER A 433 14.49 21.45 -28.48
C SER A 433 14.08 21.52 -27.00
N LEU A 434 12.78 21.69 -26.74
CA LEU A 434 12.24 21.70 -25.36
C LEU A 434 12.57 20.40 -24.63
N SER A 435 12.46 19.27 -25.34
CA SER A 435 12.85 17.93 -24.86
C SER A 435 14.31 17.87 -24.39
N GLY A 436 15.24 18.48 -25.14
CA GLY A 436 16.65 18.51 -24.80
C GLY A 436 16.99 19.40 -23.60
N MET A 437 16.11 20.34 -23.25
CA MET A 437 16.32 21.32 -22.16
C MET A 437 15.60 20.97 -20.85
N LEU A 438 14.81 19.88 -20.82
CA LEU A 438 14.00 19.49 -19.65
C LEU A 438 14.81 19.40 -18.35
N GLY A 439 16.01 18.80 -18.40
CA GLY A 439 16.87 18.67 -17.22
C GLY A 439 17.32 20.01 -16.66
N LEU A 440 17.69 20.96 -17.53
CA LEU A 440 18.09 22.31 -17.12
C LEU A 440 16.90 23.09 -16.55
N LEU A 441 15.73 23.01 -17.19
CA LEU A 441 14.51 23.65 -16.71
C LEU A 441 14.11 23.14 -15.32
N ALA A 442 14.25 21.84 -15.05
CA ALA A 442 14.00 21.27 -13.74
C ALA A 442 14.93 21.86 -12.67
N VAL A 443 16.23 21.98 -12.97
CA VAL A 443 17.20 22.61 -12.06
C VAL A 443 16.82 24.06 -11.76
N VAL A 444 16.54 24.86 -12.79
CA VAL A 444 16.14 26.27 -12.64
C VAL A 444 14.87 26.40 -11.80
N ALA A 445 13.88 25.52 -12.02
CA ALA A 445 12.64 25.53 -11.25
C ALA A 445 12.87 25.23 -9.76
N VAL A 446 13.74 24.27 -9.43
CA VAL A 446 14.09 23.96 -8.04
C VAL A 446 14.80 25.14 -7.37
N PHE A 447 15.78 25.75 -8.03
CA PHE A 447 16.47 26.93 -7.48
C PHE A 447 15.52 28.11 -7.31
N ALA A 448 14.66 28.39 -8.30
CA ALA A 448 13.67 29.45 -8.20
C ALA A 448 12.72 29.22 -7.01
N LEU A 449 12.24 27.99 -6.81
CA LEU A 449 11.42 27.62 -5.66
C LEU A 449 12.14 27.87 -4.32
N LEU A 450 13.41 27.46 -4.20
CA LEU A 450 14.19 27.65 -2.97
C LEU A 450 14.47 29.13 -2.69
N ILE A 451 14.78 29.92 -3.73
CA ILE A 451 14.99 31.37 -3.61
C ILE A 451 13.69 32.07 -3.21
N LEU A 452 12.56 31.72 -3.83
CA LEU A 452 11.26 32.29 -3.50
C LEU A 452 10.83 31.92 -2.07
N LEU A 453 11.09 30.69 -1.62
CA LEU A 453 10.86 30.28 -0.24
C LEU A 453 11.75 31.07 0.73
N GLY A 454 13.05 31.21 0.43
CA GLY A 454 13.97 32.01 1.24
C GLY A 454 13.54 33.48 1.33
N LEU A 455 13.09 34.06 0.22
CA LEU A 455 12.54 35.41 0.18
C LEU A 455 11.24 35.52 0.98
N ALA A 456 10.33 34.55 0.86
CA ALA A 456 9.09 34.52 1.64
C ALA A 456 9.35 34.44 3.14
N VAL A 457 10.35 33.65 3.56
CA VAL A 457 10.80 33.59 4.95
C VAL A 457 11.42 34.93 5.38
N ALA A 458 12.32 35.50 4.58
CA ALA A 458 12.96 36.78 4.90
C ALA A 458 11.95 37.93 5.03
N LEU A 459 10.94 37.96 4.15
CA LEU A 459 9.86 38.95 4.13
C LEU A 459 8.67 38.59 5.03
N GLN A 460 8.72 37.46 5.74
CA GLN A 460 7.65 36.97 6.62
C GLN A 460 6.28 36.81 5.94
N TRP A 461 6.27 36.49 4.65
CA TRP A 461 5.06 36.28 3.86
C TRP A 461 4.49 34.88 4.12
N ARG A 462 3.77 34.73 5.25
CA ARG A 462 3.26 33.46 5.80
C ARG A 462 2.60 32.52 4.77
N TRP A 463 1.72 33.05 3.92
CA TRP A 463 1.04 32.24 2.89
C TRP A 463 2.01 31.73 1.82
N MET A 464 3.02 32.53 1.44
CA MET A 464 4.07 32.10 0.52
C MET A 464 5.04 31.09 1.16
N ILE A 465 5.26 31.17 2.48
CA ILE A 465 6.01 30.14 3.21
C ILE A 465 5.25 28.80 3.14
N ALA A 466 3.94 28.81 3.43
CA ALA A 466 3.11 27.60 3.34
C ALA A 466 3.11 27.00 1.91
N LEU A 467 2.97 27.84 0.87
CA LEU A 467 3.07 27.38 -0.52
C LEU A 467 4.47 26.89 -0.89
N GLY A 468 5.52 27.57 -0.44
CA GLY A 468 6.90 27.19 -0.72
C GLY A 468 7.29 25.85 -0.07
N VAL A 469 6.89 25.63 1.19
CA VAL A 469 7.07 24.34 1.89
C VAL A 469 6.31 23.23 1.17
N ALA A 470 5.06 23.47 0.75
CA ALA A 470 4.29 22.51 -0.04
C ALA A 470 4.96 22.20 -1.39
N GLY A 471 5.51 23.22 -2.06
CA GLY A 471 6.27 23.07 -3.30
C GLY A 471 7.55 22.24 -3.12
N VAL A 472 8.27 22.44 -2.01
CA VAL A 472 9.47 21.64 -1.67
C VAL A 472 9.08 20.19 -1.40
N ALA A 473 8.00 19.96 -0.65
CA ALA A 473 7.50 18.61 -0.38
C ALA A 473 7.07 17.88 -1.65
N LEU A 474 6.37 18.56 -2.57
CA LEU A 474 5.99 18.01 -3.87
C LEU A 474 7.22 17.70 -4.73
N THR A 475 8.22 18.58 -4.73
CA THR A 475 9.49 18.37 -5.45
C THR A 475 10.25 17.16 -4.88
N ALA A 476 10.31 17.03 -3.56
CA ALA A 476 10.93 15.88 -2.89
C ALA A 476 10.20 14.58 -3.23
N TYR A 477 8.87 14.58 -3.29
CA TYR A 477 8.07 13.44 -3.75
C TYR A 477 8.40 13.05 -5.20
N LEU A 478 8.41 14.00 -6.13
CA LEU A 478 8.75 13.73 -7.53
C LEU A 478 10.20 13.23 -7.67
N GLY A 479 11.14 13.82 -6.93
CA GLY A 479 12.53 13.37 -6.86
C GLY A 479 12.66 11.95 -6.31
N PHE A 480 11.88 11.60 -5.29
CA PHE A 480 11.82 10.25 -4.74
C PHE A 480 11.30 9.24 -5.78
N VAL A 481 10.18 9.53 -6.45
CA VAL A 481 9.61 8.64 -7.48
C VAL A 481 10.55 8.52 -8.67
N PHE A 482 11.22 9.61 -9.06
CA PHE A 482 12.26 9.61 -10.09
C PHE A 482 13.46 8.75 -9.72
N GLY A 483 13.96 8.87 -8.48
CA GLY A 483 15.03 8.04 -7.95
C GLY A 483 14.66 6.56 -7.92
N ALA A 484 13.42 6.23 -7.52
CA ALA A 484 12.90 4.86 -7.58
C ALA A 484 12.83 4.33 -9.03
N PHE A 485 12.36 5.16 -9.97
CA PHE A 485 12.29 4.82 -11.39
C PHE A 485 13.69 4.56 -11.97
N LEU A 486 14.65 5.44 -11.67
CA LEU A 486 16.03 5.33 -12.09
C LEU A 486 16.68 4.05 -11.56
N LEU A 487 16.70 3.88 -10.23
CA LEU A 487 17.40 2.77 -9.59
C LEU A 487 16.80 1.43 -10.04
N TYR A 488 15.48 1.28 -9.95
CA TYR A 488 14.82 0.03 -10.29
C TYR A 488 14.77 -0.23 -11.78
N GLY A 489 14.56 0.80 -12.61
CA GLY A 489 14.57 0.68 -14.06
C GLY A 489 15.92 0.17 -14.57
N GLN A 490 17.02 0.65 -13.99
CA GLN A 490 18.37 0.19 -14.30
C GLN A 490 18.65 -1.25 -13.84
N ILE A 491 18.11 -1.66 -12.69
CA ILE A 491 18.20 -3.06 -12.24
C ILE A 491 17.37 -3.96 -13.16
N TYR A 492 16.13 -3.56 -13.47
CA TYR A 492 15.20 -4.29 -14.33
C TYR A 492 15.76 -4.50 -15.73
N ALA A 493 16.34 -3.45 -16.34
CA ALA A 493 16.92 -3.51 -17.68
C ALA A 493 18.08 -4.53 -17.79
N ARG A 494 18.78 -4.80 -16.68
CA ARG A 494 19.91 -5.73 -16.61
C ARG A 494 19.53 -7.17 -16.30
N VAL A 495 18.24 -7.46 -16.06
CA VAL A 495 17.79 -8.84 -15.81
C VAL A 495 17.83 -9.62 -17.12
N PRO A 496 18.60 -10.73 -17.21
CA PRO A 496 18.73 -11.50 -18.44
C PRO A 496 17.40 -12.16 -18.84
N ALA A 497 17.22 -12.38 -20.14
CA ALA A 497 16.07 -13.10 -20.68
C ALA A 497 15.96 -14.50 -20.07
N ARG A 498 14.75 -14.91 -19.71
CA ARG A 498 14.50 -16.30 -19.30
C ARG A 498 14.52 -17.20 -20.54
N PRO A 499 15.03 -18.43 -20.43
CA PRO A 499 14.92 -19.40 -21.52
C PRO A 499 13.47 -19.81 -21.81
N GLY A 500 13.23 -20.31 -23.02
CA GLY A 500 11.95 -20.89 -23.44
C GLY A 500 10.96 -19.84 -23.90
N MET A 501 11.39 -19.01 -24.85
CA MET A 501 10.56 -17.98 -25.48
C MET A 501 10.03 -18.49 -26.83
N ASP A 502 8.78 -18.18 -27.11
CA ASP A 502 8.10 -18.52 -28.36
C ASP A 502 8.29 -17.42 -29.43
N ALA A 503 8.55 -16.18 -28.98
CA ALA A 503 8.80 -15.05 -29.86
C ALA A 503 9.66 -13.96 -29.22
N ILE A 504 10.34 -13.20 -30.08
CA ILE A 504 11.24 -12.09 -29.74
C ILE A 504 10.74 -10.86 -30.49
N ILE A 505 10.38 -9.80 -29.78
CA ILE A 505 9.89 -8.53 -30.36
C ILE A 505 10.96 -7.47 -30.19
N VAL A 506 11.47 -6.89 -31.27
CA VAL A 506 12.41 -5.77 -31.23
C VAL A 506 11.63 -4.48 -31.46
N LEU A 507 11.70 -3.56 -30.48
CA LEU A 507 11.02 -2.27 -30.60
C LEU A 507 11.83 -1.27 -31.43
N GLY A 508 11.17 -0.72 -32.44
CA GLY A 508 11.65 0.35 -33.29
C GLY A 508 12.04 1.63 -32.56
N SER A 509 12.81 2.42 -33.30
CA SER A 509 13.17 3.80 -32.99
C SER A 509 13.64 4.46 -34.28
N ARG A 510 13.47 5.77 -34.38
CA ARG A 510 13.82 6.62 -35.53
C ARG A 510 14.94 6.05 -36.42
N VAL A 511 14.64 5.84 -37.71
CA VAL A 511 15.58 5.46 -38.76
C VAL A 511 16.02 6.68 -39.57
N PHE A 512 17.19 6.60 -40.22
CA PHE A 512 17.72 7.70 -41.05
C PHE A 512 17.86 7.23 -42.50
N GLY A 513 16.85 7.49 -43.32
CA GLY A 513 16.77 6.95 -44.67
C GLY A 513 16.59 5.43 -44.63
N ASP A 514 17.50 4.70 -45.25
CA ASP A 514 17.56 3.24 -45.27
C ASP A 514 18.53 2.65 -44.22
N ARG A 515 19.12 3.50 -43.37
CA ARG A 515 20.18 3.09 -42.43
C ARG A 515 19.67 2.96 -41.00
N VAL A 516 20.05 1.84 -40.39
CA VAL A 516 19.86 1.55 -38.97
C VAL A 516 20.89 2.33 -38.13
N PRO A 517 20.49 3.25 -37.24
CA PRO A 517 21.43 3.94 -36.37
C PRO A 517 21.99 3.01 -35.28
N PRO A 518 23.14 3.36 -34.66
CA PRO A 518 23.79 2.49 -33.67
C PRO A 518 22.92 2.07 -32.47
N LEU A 519 22.01 2.94 -32.02
CA LEU A 519 21.08 2.62 -30.92
C LEU A 519 20.04 1.57 -31.33
N LEU A 520 19.56 1.62 -32.58
CA LEU A 520 18.62 0.65 -33.12
C LEU A 520 19.32 -0.68 -33.43
N ALA A 521 20.51 -0.62 -34.02
CA ALA A 521 21.36 -1.80 -34.26
C ALA A 521 21.59 -2.59 -32.97
N SER A 522 21.95 -1.91 -31.88
CA SER A 522 22.17 -2.54 -30.57
C SER A 522 20.95 -3.33 -30.04
N ARG A 523 19.72 -2.89 -30.35
CA ARG A 523 18.49 -3.58 -29.94
C ARG A 523 18.22 -4.82 -30.80
N ILE A 524 18.46 -4.70 -32.10
CA ILE A 524 18.34 -5.81 -33.06
C ILE A 524 19.38 -6.87 -32.73
N ASP A 525 20.63 -6.49 -32.54
CA ASP A 525 21.73 -7.40 -32.20
C ASP A 525 21.46 -8.18 -30.90
N LEU A 526 20.86 -7.52 -29.90
CA LEU A 526 20.41 -8.18 -28.67
C LEU A 526 19.29 -9.19 -28.94
N GLY A 527 18.32 -8.85 -29.80
CA GLY A 527 17.26 -9.76 -30.24
C GLY A 527 17.83 -10.98 -30.96
N LEU A 528 18.77 -10.77 -31.89
CA LEU A 528 19.47 -11.83 -32.62
C LEU A 528 20.29 -12.73 -31.69
N LYS A 529 20.93 -12.16 -30.68
CA LYS A 529 21.65 -12.93 -29.66
C LYS A 529 20.71 -13.87 -28.92
N ILE A 530 19.57 -13.37 -28.44
CA ILE A 530 18.59 -14.20 -27.73
C ILE A 530 17.99 -15.26 -28.67
N GLN A 531 17.73 -14.91 -29.94
CA GLN A 531 17.25 -15.86 -30.94
C GLN A 531 18.24 -17.02 -31.14
N ARG A 532 19.53 -16.71 -31.27
CA ARG A 532 20.59 -17.73 -31.39
C ARG A 532 20.66 -18.63 -30.16
N GLU A 533 20.61 -18.09 -28.95
CA GLU A 533 20.61 -18.88 -27.70
C GLU A 533 19.41 -19.84 -27.63
N GLU A 534 18.24 -19.44 -28.11
CA GLU A 534 17.04 -20.28 -28.16
C GLU A 534 17.10 -21.34 -29.27
N LEU A 535 17.66 -21.00 -30.44
CA LEU A 535 17.93 -21.93 -31.55
C LEU A 535 18.92 -23.03 -31.14
N GLU A 536 20.01 -22.67 -30.45
CA GLU A 536 20.97 -23.63 -29.87
C GLU A 536 20.31 -24.57 -28.86
N ALA A 537 19.26 -24.11 -28.19
CA ALA A 537 18.47 -24.91 -27.26
C ALA A 537 17.31 -25.69 -27.94
N GLY A 538 17.31 -25.76 -29.27
CA GLY A 538 16.37 -26.55 -30.08
C GLY A 538 14.97 -25.93 -30.22
N ARG A 539 14.85 -24.60 -30.10
CA ARG A 539 13.58 -23.86 -30.26
C ARG A 539 13.68 -22.90 -31.43
N GLU A 540 12.55 -22.59 -32.08
CA GLU A 540 12.51 -21.72 -33.26
C GLU A 540 11.66 -20.47 -32.99
N PRO A 541 12.11 -19.53 -32.12
CA PRO A 541 11.32 -18.35 -31.83
C PRO A 541 11.28 -17.39 -33.01
N MET A 542 10.08 -16.86 -33.27
CA MET A 542 9.86 -15.83 -34.29
C MET A 542 10.45 -14.48 -33.84
N LEU A 543 11.23 -13.84 -34.71
CA LEU A 543 11.76 -12.49 -34.51
C LEU A 543 10.84 -11.46 -35.20
N VAL A 544 10.13 -10.67 -34.41
CA VAL A 544 9.23 -9.60 -34.87
C VAL A 544 9.93 -8.25 -34.72
N LEU A 545 10.12 -7.53 -35.81
CA LEU A 545 10.72 -6.20 -35.85
C LEU A 545 9.58 -5.19 -36.02
N SER A 546 9.26 -4.44 -34.97
CA SER A 546 8.05 -3.61 -34.91
C SER A 546 8.36 -2.13 -34.86
N GLY A 547 7.87 -1.40 -35.85
CA GLY A 547 7.92 0.06 -35.93
C GLY A 547 7.31 0.55 -37.25
N GLY A 548 6.41 1.53 -37.16
CA GLY A 548 5.79 2.14 -38.33
C GLY A 548 6.68 3.15 -39.05
N GLN A 549 6.07 3.91 -39.95
CA GLN A 549 6.76 4.96 -40.70
C GLN A 549 6.58 6.31 -40.01
N GLY A 550 7.69 6.96 -39.62
CA GLY A 550 7.67 8.33 -39.14
C GLY A 550 7.46 9.35 -40.27
N ASP A 551 6.99 10.56 -39.92
CA ASP A 551 6.71 11.64 -40.89
C ASP A 551 7.94 12.04 -41.74
N ASP A 552 9.15 11.86 -41.20
CA ASP A 552 10.43 12.21 -41.83
C ASP A 552 11.14 10.98 -42.47
N GLU A 553 10.48 9.82 -42.56
CA GLU A 553 11.08 8.54 -42.94
C GLU A 553 10.55 8.02 -44.28
N VAL A 554 11.44 7.42 -45.08
CA VAL A 554 11.13 6.92 -46.44
C VAL A 554 10.59 5.49 -46.45
N ALA A 555 10.74 4.74 -45.37
CA ALA A 555 10.24 3.38 -45.21
C ALA A 555 9.86 3.12 -43.73
N PRO A 556 8.94 2.19 -43.45
CA PRO A 556 8.63 1.79 -42.08
C PRO A 556 9.87 1.25 -41.35
N GLU A 557 10.05 1.66 -40.08
CA GLU A 557 11.18 1.22 -39.25
C GLU A 557 11.31 -0.31 -39.22
N GLY A 558 10.18 -1.03 -39.09
CA GLY A 558 10.13 -2.49 -39.02
C GLY A 558 10.70 -3.20 -40.26
N GLU A 559 10.50 -2.65 -41.46
CA GLU A 559 11.06 -3.22 -42.70
C GLU A 559 12.58 -3.05 -42.76
N VAL A 560 13.06 -1.85 -42.41
CA VAL A 560 14.49 -1.55 -42.35
C VAL A 560 15.19 -2.43 -41.32
N MET A 561 14.57 -2.62 -40.16
CA MET A 561 15.05 -3.51 -39.10
C MET A 561 15.08 -4.98 -39.54
N ALA A 562 14.04 -5.47 -40.23
CA ALA A 562 13.98 -6.85 -40.71
C ALA A 562 15.07 -7.13 -41.75
N LYS A 563 15.29 -6.20 -42.68
CA LYS A 563 16.39 -6.29 -43.65
C LYS A 563 17.75 -6.37 -42.96
N TYR A 564 18.00 -5.49 -41.99
CA TYR A 564 19.23 -5.50 -41.20
C TYR A 564 19.41 -6.84 -40.45
N ALA A 565 18.35 -7.37 -39.83
CA ALA A 565 18.40 -8.63 -39.10
C ALA A 565 18.80 -9.81 -40.01
N VAL A 566 18.23 -9.89 -41.22
CA VAL A 566 18.57 -10.92 -42.22
C VAL A 566 20.01 -10.77 -42.71
N GLU A 567 20.48 -9.55 -42.98
CA GLU A 567 21.87 -9.27 -43.36
C GLU A 567 22.88 -9.68 -42.26
N HIS A 568 22.45 -9.72 -40.99
CA HIS A 568 23.25 -10.09 -39.83
C HIS A 568 23.00 -11.54 -39.35
N GLY A 569 22.45 -12.39 -40.22
CA GLY A 569 22.39 -13.84 -40.03
C GLY A 569 21.09 -14.38 -39.43
N ALA A 570 20.00 -13.60 -39.41
CA ALA A 570 18.68 -14.15 -39.11
C ALA A 570 18.13 -14.97 -40.29
N ASP A 571 17.47 -16.09 -40.00
CA ASP A 571 16.72 -16.84 -41.01
C ASP A 571 15.48 -16.04 -41.45
N PRO A 572 15.33 -15.69 -42.74
CA PRO A 572 14.14 -15.00 -43.26
C PRO A 572 12.82 -15.70 -42.92
N ALA A 573 12.81 -17.02 -42.76
CA ALA A 573 11.60 -17.77 -42.40
C ALA A 573 11.10 -17.43 -40.98
N LEU A 574 12.03 -17.07 -40.08
CA LEU A 574 11.79 -16.75 -38.67
C LEU A 574 11.79 -15.24 -38.39
N VAL A 575 11.65 -14.40 -39.42
CA VAL A 575 11.64 -12.95 -39.31
C VAL A 575 10.32 -12.39 -39.82
N ARG A 576 9.71 -11.46 -39.07
CA ARG A 576 8.50 -10.70 -39.47
C ARG A 576 8.69 -9.22 -39.20
N ALA A 577 8.21 -8.38 -40.10
CA ALA A 577 8.14 -6.94 -39.93
C ALA A 577 6.71 -6.52 -39.56
N GLU A 578 6.56 -5.68 -38.54
CA GLU A 578 5.32 -5.00 -38.20
C GLU A 578 5.53 -3.50 -38.47
N THR A 579 4.68 -2.90 -39.31
CA THR A 579 4.94 -1.63 -40.00
C THR A 579 3.86 -0.55 -39.79
N ALA A 580 2.86 -0.82 -38.96
CA ALA A 580 1.71 0.06 -38.76
C ALA A 580 1.80 0.87 -37.46
N ALA A 581 2.61 0.44 -36.49
CA ALA A 581 2.62 1.05 -35.17
C ALA A 581 3.20 2.48 -35.11
N THR A 582 2.50 3.39 -34.42
CA THR A 582 2.92 4.80 -34.25
C THR A 582 3.51 5.10 -32.88
N ASN A 583 3.39 4.17 -31.94
CA ASN A 583 3.85 4.35 -30.57
C ASN A 583 4.16 3.00 -29.91
N THR A 584 4.87 3.03 -28.77
CA THR A 584 5.28 1.82 -28.04
C THR A 584 4.13 0.90 -27.66
N ARG A 585 2.92 1.43 -27.37
CA ARG A 585 1.76 0.58 -27.06
C ARG A 585 1.32 -0.18 -28.32
N GLU A 586 1.18 0.53 -29.43
CA GLU A 586 0.82 -0.08 -30.71
C GLU A 586 1.86 -1.09 -31.17
N ASN A 587 3.16 -0.82 -30.99
CA ASN A 587 4.22 -1.79 -31.31
C ASN A 587 3.94 -3.14 -30.60
N LEU A 588 3.60 -3.09 -29.31
CA LEU A 588 3.31 -4.28 -28.51
C LEU A 588 1.99 -4.95 -28.89
N GLU A 589 0.92 -4.18 -29.11
CA GLU A 589 -0.41 -4.69 -29.46
C GLU A 589 -0.40 -5.35 -30.86
N LEU A 590 0.20 -4.69 -31.85
CA LEU A 590 0.28 -5.17 -33.23
C LEU A 590 1.24 -6.34 -33.37
N SER A 591 2.40 -6.29 -32.68
CA SER A 591 3.29 -7.47 -32.60
C SER A 591 2.58 -8.66 -31.97
N ARG A 592 1.78 -8.45 -30.92
CA ARG A 592 1.03 -9.54 -30.29
C ARG A 592 -0.01 -10.11 -31.25
N ALA A 593 -0.76 -9.26 -31.93
CA ALA A 593 -1.77 -9.68 -32.89
C ALA A 593 -1.15 -10.49 -34.05
N LEU A 594 0.03 -10.09 -34.53
CA LEU A 594 0.79 -10.81 -35.55
C LEU A 594 1.20 -12.21 -35.06
N LEU A 595 1.72 -12.32 -33.84
CA LEU A 595 2.10 -13.61 -33.24
C LEU A 595 0.89 -14.52 -32.98
N ASP A 596 -0.24 -13.95 -32.56
CA ASP A 596 -1.49 -14.68 -32.37
C ASP A 596 -2.03 -15.24 -33.69
N ALA A 597 -1.91 -14.48 -34.80
CA ALA A 597 -2.30 -14.94 -36.13
C ALA A 597 -1.44 -16.11 -36.64
N GLU A 598 -0.18 -16.19 -36.23
CA GLU A 598 0.73 -17.29 -36.56
C GLU A 598 0.61 -18.49 -35.59
N GLY A 599 -0.28 -18.42 -34.60
CA GLY A 599 -0.50 -19.50 -33.63
C GLY A 599 0.69 -19.72 -32.68
N LEU A 600 1.54 -18.72 -32.49
CA LEU A 600 2.72 -18.82 -31.64
C LEU A 600 2.36 -18.71 -30.15
N GLY A 601 3.17 -19.36 -29.32
CA GLY A 601 2.94 -19.45 -27.88
C GLY A 601 2.94 -18.09 -27.14
N PRO A 602 2.46 -18.07 -25.89
CA PRO A 602 2.29 -16.83 -25.16
C PRO A 602 3.59 -16.21 -24.63
N ARG A 603 4.71 -16.95 -24.57
CA ARG A 603 5.93 -16.48 -23.89
C ARG A 603 6.79 -15.67 -24.83
N MET A 604 6.95 -14.39 -24.52
CA MET A 604 7.65 -13.46 -25.38
C MET A 604 8.82 -12.79 -24.65
N VAL A 605 9.80 -12.34 -25.41
CA VAL A 605 10.79 -11.37 -24.94
C VAL A 605 10.75 -10.14 -25.84
N VAL A 606 10.87 -8.96 -25.26
CA VAL A 606 10.88 -7.69 -25.98
C VAL A 606 12.24 -7.04 -25.77
N THR A 607 12.93 -6.66 -26.83
CA THR A 607 14.21 -5.96 -26.76
C THR A 607 14.06 -4.48 -27.09
N THR A 608 14.71 -3.63 -26.31
CA THR A 608 14.78 -2.18 -26.48
C THR A 608 16.01 -1.62 -25.77
N ASN A 609 16.24 -0.32 -25.71
CA ASN A 609 17.36 0.25 -24.95
C ASN A 609 17.08 0.29 -23.43
N ASP A 610 18.14 0.29 -22.62
CA ASP A 610 18.09 0.27 -21.15
C ASP A 610 17.18 1.32 -20.52
N TYR A 611 17.20 2.57 -21.04
CA TYR A 611 16.35 3.65 -20.51
C TYR A 611 14.86 3.40 -20.74
N HIS A 612 14.50 2.65 -21.80
CA HIS A 612 13.12 2.42 -22.23
C HIS A 612 12.53 1.09 -21.73
N ALA A 613 13.39 0.11 -21.41
CA ALA A 613 13.00 -1.25 -21.04
C ALA A 613 11.95 -1.31 -19.94
N PHE A 614 12.09 -0.49 -18.88
CA PHE A 614 11.15 -0.53 -17.77
C PHE A 614 9.75 0.00 -18.15
N ARG A 615 9.66 1.08 -18.93
CA ARG A 615 8.37 1.61 -19.39
C ARG A 615 7.69 0.64 -20.37
N ALA A 616 8.44 0.08 -21.31
CA ALA A 616 7.93 -0.97 -22.20
C ALA A 616 7.43 -2.18 -21.39
N GLY A 617 8.12 -2.57 -20.32
CA GLY A 617 7.67 -3.62 -19.39
C GLY A 617 6.36 -3.27 -18.67
N LEU A 618 6.19 -2.03 -18.22
CA LEU A 618 4.93 -1.57 -17.62
C LEU A 618 3.77 -1.62 -18.63
N LEU A 619 4.01 -1.26 -19.90
CA LEU A 619 3.03 -1.34 -20.97
C LEU A 619 2.66 -2.79 -21.29
N ALA A 620 3.64 -3.66 -21.53
CA ALA A 620 3.42 -5.08 -21.80
C ALA A 620 2.58 -5.74 -20.69
N ARG A 621 2.84 -5.38 -19.42
CA ARG A 621 2.02 -5.85 -18.30
C ARG A 621 0.58 -5.33 -18.34
N ARG A 622 0.35 -4.07 -18.69
CA ARG A 622 -1.02 -3.50 -18.83
C ARG A 622 -1.81 -4.17 -19.94
N LEU A 623 -1.13 -4.63 -20.98
CA LEU A 623 -1.69 -5.40 -22.09
C LEU A 623 -1.91 -6.87 -21.74
N GLY A 624 -1.51 -7.32 -20.54
CA GLY A 624 -1.64 -8.73 -20.15
C GLY A 624 -0.66 -9.68 -20.84
N MET A 625 0.36 -9.15 -21.52
CA MET A 625 1.34 -9.95 -22.27
C MET A 625 2.29 -10.68 -21.31
N ASP A 626 2.55 -11.97 -21.57
CA ASP A 626 3.60 -12.76 -20.92
C ASP A 626 4.96 -12.46 -21.56
N ALA A 627 5.32 -11.19 -21.55
CA ALA A 627 6.51 -10.64 -22.19
C ALA A 627 7.53 -10.12 -21.17
N GLN A 628 8.75 -10.66 -21.19
CA GLN A 628 9.87 -10.06 -20.48
C GLN A 628 10.50 -8.97 -21.34
N VAL A 629 10.85 -7.81 -20.78
CA VAL A 629 11.53 -6.75 -21.53
C VAL A 629 12.99 -6.67 -21.10
N VAL A 630 13.91 -6.64 -22.07
CA VAL A 630 15.36 -6.61 -21.86
C VAL A 630 15.94 -5.36 -22.52
N GLY A 631 16.85 -4.70 -21.80
CA GLY A 631 17.52 -3.49 -22.25
C GLY A 631 18.83 -3.77 -22.99
N SER A 632 19.13 -2.97 -24.01
CA SER A 632 20.42 -2.88 -24.68
C SER A 632 21.14 -1.56 -24.30
N PRO A 633 22.49 -1.54 -24.32
CA PRO A 633 23.27 -0.38 -23.91
C PRO A 633 22.89 0.92 -24.62
N THR A 634 22.88 2.03 -23.89
CA THR A 634 22.57 3.38 -24.41
C THR A 634 23.78 4.30 -24.35
N ALA A 635 23.95 5.16 -25.37
CA ALA A 635 24.98 6.19 -25.37
C ALA A 635 24.81 7.20 -24.21
N HIS A 636 25.89 7.45 -23.46
CA HIS A 636 25.88 8.24 -22.22
C HIS A 636 25.35 9.69 -22.36
N TYR A 637 25.54 10.33 -23.51
CA TYR A 637 25.10 11.73 -23.71
C TYR A 637 23.58 11.85 -23.94
N TYR A 638 22.93 10.81 -24.46
CA TYR A 638 21.49 10.76 -24.73
C TYR A 638 20.68 10.35 -23.49
N PHE A 639 21.35 9.72 -22.51
CA PHE A 639 20.71 9.11 -21.36
C PHE A 639 19.84 10.06 -20.51
N PRO A 640 20.24 11.30 -20.15
CA PRO A 640 19.47 12.12 -19.20
C PRO A 640 18.13 12.61 -19.74
N SER A 641 18.13 13.16 -20.96
CA SER A 641 16.92 13.66 -21.61
C SER A 641 15.96 12.51 -21.95
N ALA A 642 16.50 11.37 -22.38
CA ALA A 642 15.72 10.16 -22.63
C ALA A 642 15.05 9.64 -21.34
N VAL A 643 15.81 9.49 -20.25
CA VAL A 643 15.29 9.03 -18.96
C VAL A 643 14.21 9.96 -18.42
N LEU A 644 14.37 11.29 -18.51
CA LEU A 644 13.33 12.24 -18.09
C LEU A 644 12.06 12.09 -18.91
N ARG A 645 12.18 11.87 -20.22
CA ARG A 645 11.04 11.61 -21.10
C ARG A 645 10.34 10.29 -20.74
N GLU A 646 11.10 9.24 -20.45
CA GLU A 646 10.52 7.97 -20.02
C GLU A 646 9.85 8.07 -18.65
N PHE A 647 10.45 8.82 -17.73
CA PHE A 647 9.85 9.10 -16.43
C PHE A 647 8.52 9.85 -16.56
N ALA A 648 8.45 10.87 -17.42
CA ALA A 648 7.20 11.57 -17.73
C ALA A 648 6.16 10.61 -18.31
N GLY A 649 6.57 9.68 -19.18
CA GLY A 649 5.73 8.60 -19.70
C GLY A 649 5.19 7.67 -18.59
N VAL A 650 6.02 7.31 -17.62
CA VAL A 650 5.61 6.50 -16.45
C VAL A 650 4.65 7.26 -15.54
N LEU A 651 4.91 8.54 -15.27
CA LEU A 651 3.98 9.39 -14.51
C LEU A 651 2.63 9.50 -15.22
N TRP A 652 2.62 9.66 -16.55
CA TRP A 652 1.38 9.71 -17.33
C TRP A 652 0.56 8.42 -17.24
N LEU A 653 1.23 7.26 -17.28
CA LEU A 653 0.58 5.97 -17.07
C LEU A 653 -0.14 5.93 -15.71
N GLY A 654 0.42 6.54 -14.67
CA GLY A 654 -0.12 6.62 -13.30
C GLY A 654 -0.78 7.95 -12.92
N LYS A 655 -1.15 8.81 -13.89
CA LYS A 655 -1.42 10.24 -13.65
C LYS A 655 -2.38 10.54 -12.50
N TRP A 656 -3.46 9.78 -12.38
CA TRP A 656 -4.46 10.00 -11.32
C TRP A 656 -3.91 9.68 -9.93
N ALA A 657 -3.10 8.63 -9.78
CA ALA A 657 -2.48 8.30 -8.51
C ALA A 657 -1.49 9.39 -8.09
N HIS A 658 -0.67 9.87 -9.02
CA HIS A 658 0.29 10.95 -8.76
C HIS A 658 -0.40 12.29 -8.49
N LEU A 659 -1.49 12.60 -9.19
CA LEU A 659 -2.29 13.81 -8.96
C LEU A 659 -2.93 13.81 -7.56
N LEU A 660 -3.57 12.71 -7.17
CA LEU A 660 -4.19 12.58 -5.84
C LEU A 660 -3.14 12.62 -4.72
N LEU A 661 -2.02 11.91 -4.88
CA LEU A 661 -0.92 11.96 -3.91
C LEU A 661 -0.29 13.35 -3.82
N GLY A 662 -0.07 14.01 -4.96
CA GLY A 662 0.48 15.37 -5.00
C GLY A 662 -0.43 16.39 -4.32
N LEU A 663 -1.74 16.35 -4.63
CA LEU A 663 -2.73 17.19 -3.95
C LEU A 663 -2.79 16.91 -2.44
N GLY A 664 -2.75 15.64 -2.04
CA GLY A 664 -2.71 15.25 -0.63
C GLY A 664 -1.46 15.77 0.09
N ILE A 665 -0.28 15.69 -0.53
CA ILE A 665 0.98 16.22 0.01
C ILE A 665 0.89 17.74 0.17
N VAL A 666 0.40 18.45 -0.85
CA VAL A 666 0.24 19.91 -0.82
C VAL A 666 -0.74 20.33 0.27
N ALA A 667 -1.90 19.68 0.35
CA ALA A 667 -2.91 19.97 1.36
C ALA A 667 -2.39 19.69 2.78
N LEU A 668 -1.72 18.56 2.99
CA LEU A 668 -1.18 18.18 4.30
C LEU A 668 -0.06 19.13 4.74
N THR A 669 0.96 19.31 3.91
CA THR A 669 2.16 20.09 4.29
C THR A 669 1.88 21.60 4.30
N GLY A 670 1.15 22.10 3.29
CA GLY A 670 0.72 23.49 3.21
C GLY A 670 -0.29 23.83 4.31
N GLY A 671 -1.29 22.97 4.54
CA GLY A 671 -2.28 23.14 5.60
C GLY A 671 -1.65 23.10 7.00
N MET A 672 -0.78 22.13 7.28
CA MET A 672 -0.07 22.04 8.56
C MET A 672 0.83 23.25 8.80
N THR A 673 1.55 23.72 7.77
CA THR A 673 2.39 24.93 7.87
C THR A 673 1.52 26.18 8.08
N ALA A 674 0.38 26.29 7.40
CA ALA A 674 -0.55 27.39 7.58
C ALA A 674 -1.13 27.44 9.00
N ILE A 675 -1.48 26.29 9.58
CA ILE A 675 -1.92 26.17 10.98
C ILE A 675 -0.80 26.62 11.93
N VAL A 676 0.43 26.12 11.74
CA VAL A 676 1.58 26.49 12.58
C VAL A 676 1.90 27.98 12.50
N LEU A 677 1.69 28.62 11.35
CA LEU A 677 1.90 30.05 11.15
C LEU A 677 0.69 30.93 11.53
N GLY A 678 -0.41 30.34 12.02
CA GLY A 678 -1.62 31.05 12.42
C GLY A 678 -2.31 31.80 11.27
N LEU A 679 -2.42 31.16 10.10
CA LEU A 679 -3.20 31.68 8.96
C LEU A 679 -4.71 31.41 9.07
N PHE A 680 -5.11 30.54 10.00
CA PHE A 680 -6.49 30.11 10.26
C PHE A 680 -6.82 30.23 11.74
#